data_AF-A0A8H6TDY9-F1
#
_entry.id   AF-A0A8H6TDY9-F1
#
_cell.length_a   1.000
_cell.length_b   1.000
_cell.length_c   1.000
_cell.angle_alpha   90.00
_cell.angle_beta   90.00
_cell.angle_gamma   90.00
#
_symmetry.space_group_name_H-M   'P 1'
#
loop_
_entity.id
_entity.type
_entity.pdbx_description
1 polymer ?
#
loop_
_entity_poly.entity_id
_entity_poly.type
_entity_poly.pdbx_seq_one_letter_code
_entity_poly.pdbx_strand_id
1 'polypeptide(L)'
;MAHVPYQSTPNFQAFVKTLKAAERPLDPELGASSTLRPPRHATFFGTVKLHGTNATVVFRNSDKRTAQIQSRSWIIQSTKKDNCGTYALLSKAPLHQLVDAILAKRGKGDAFDEVYICGEVAGKGVQKGVAITQIERFFAIFNIRVDGTWLDMRDFKDIALPEHRIFNVAQYKTYQVDIDFTASTAEVYALMQKYTMEVCEECPFGSAFVDAAGKKISGTGEGIVWTMVRSPYLDESEGRGFDDTLLCNFKTKGEAFATTAYAPKATAHLSPTQAAAAVEFATYALGERRLEQGIEYLESEQAREGLPMNGYDFKLTGAFLRWVMEDVLKEERHEMERLGVAEKDAKRELGALAKGWFLKKCGEVGRVTVLDSVIDRAMHLVYRALRRVSDWSCRYYFSEVYVDGAEFVPKDLPVILTPCHHNELIDVAMLSATLPYRRIVSFWAKSTTFKHPVLGPILESSGAIPVRRNPNKADAALSNAALFEASTATLRARGVMGIFPEGTSYTEPEIAQVLSGAGWAALEYMRSRGDGPPVLIIPVGIVYEDKSKYRSRVYVRYGPPIDVAQYMPPSLFDAADEEAERGAVKAVMREVENGLRGSTINARDWETVYAARMTRDILWTDSRNVQTKDCLVVGQSLVKTLSTSDDATLSTLKSALTKYYSLLHYTSITHAQLAALVPSISSVPSRLFVLRFIFTLLRTILNPAFIFFIPPFIAHLPAYLIASITNFMAPPGEEESQSQFKVFLGGFGTGIGTGVSGYWIAKLLTARFALEAAAQSKLAIWTLTTWLLIHWHLMLIDSNYRRIKRLGAAFKITLGALQPRSWALPETQLARYERPPTPAMNPFLRGNSSKEILGGKAWLKAQPPAVPSRRMIVHLLEARKAALDALGGFSENWKGAERQLVVELGGVLP
;
A
#
# COMPACT_ATOMS: atom_id res chain seq x y z
N MET A 1 21.37 3.88 -21.93
CA MET A 1 20.93 2.50 -22.19
C MET A 1 20.59 1.85 -20.86
N ALA A 2 19.54 1.02 -20.82
CA ALA A 2 19.07 0.39 -19.58
C ALA A 2 19.90 -0.86 -19.23
N HIS A 3 20.10 -1.07 -17.93
CA HIS A 3 20.69 -2.28 -17.37
C HIS A 3 19.67 -3.42 -17.39
N VAL A 4 20.11 -4.65 -17.70
CA VAL A 4 19.24 -5.84 -17.69
C VAL A 4 19.85 -6.89 -16.78
N PRO A 5 19.33 -7.12 -15.56
CA PRO A 5 19.92 -8.03 -14.60
C PRO A 5 19.74 -9.50 -15.02
N TYR A 6 20.80 -10.31 -14.85
CA TYR A 6 20.68 -11.77 -14.87
C TYR A 6 20.17 -12.26 -13.50
N GLN A 7 19.07 -13.00 -13.50
CA GLN A 7 18.42 -13.45 -12.26
C GLN A 7 19.29 -14.45 -11.47
N SER A 8 19.12 -14.48 -10.15
CA SER A 8 19.81 -15.48 -9.32
C SER A 8 19.19 -16.86 -9.55
N THR A 9 20.03 -17.82 -9.97
CA THR A 9 19.63 -19.23 -10.08
C THR A 9 19.17 -19.77 -8.71
N PRO A 10 17.93 -20.30 -8.59
CA PRO A 10 17.39 -20.84 -7.33
C PRO A 10 18.08 -22.16 -6.94
N ASN A 11 17.96 -22.57 -5.67
CA ASN A 11 18.26 -23.95 -5.27
C ASN A 11 17.12 -24.89 -5.72
N PHE A 12 17.36 -26.21 -5.68
CA PHE A 12 16.38 -27.19 -6.17
C PHE A 12 15.00 -27.08 -5.48
N GLN A 13 14.96 -26.89 -4.16
CA GLN A 13 13.69 -26.76 -3.42
C GLN A 13 12.91 -25.49 -3.80
N ALA A 14 13.59 -24.36 -3.95
CA ALA A 14 12.98 -23.10 -4.39
C ALA A 14 12.51 -23.18 -5.84
N PHE A 15 13.24 -23.90 -6.70
CA PHE A 15 12.84 -24.18 -8.07
C PHE A 15 11.55 -25.02 -8.11
N VAL A 16 11.48 -26.12 -7.36
CA VAL A 16 10.28 -26.96 -7.26
C VAL A 16 9.08 -26.18 -6.70
N LYS A 17 9.29 -25.34 -5.68
CA LYS A 17 8.23 -24.46 -5.14
C LYS A 17 7.73 -23.45 -6.17
N THR A 18 8.62 -22.91 -7.00
CA THR A 18 8.28 -21.96 -8.07
C THR A 18 7.50 -22.66 -9.20
N LEU A 19 7.93 -23.86 -9.59
CA LEU A 19 7.22 -24.69 -10.57
C LEU A 19 5.80 -25.06 -10.09
N LYS A 20 5.64 -25.47 -8.82
CA LYS A 20 4.32 -25.78 -8.24
C LYS A 20 3.43 -24.54 -8.07
N ALA A 21 4.02 -23.36 -7.81
CA ALA A 21 3.26 -22.11 -7.72
C ALA A 21 2.72 -21.63 -9.07
N ALA A 22 3.38 -22.01 -10.18
CA ALA A 22 2.98 -21.71 -11.55
C ALA A 22 1.83 -22.59 -12.08
N GLU A 23 1.35 -23.58 -11.33
CA GLU A 23 0.17 -24.42 -11.67
C GLU A 23 -1.18 -23.66 -11.65
N ARG A 24 -1.18 -22.33 -11.47
CA ARG A 24 -2.40 -21.52 -11.45
C ARG A 24 -2.66 -20.87 -12.81
N PRO A 25 -3.93 -20.77 -13.24
CA PRO A 25 -4.28 -20.22 -14.55
C PRO A 25 -3.79 -18.77 -14.69
N LEU A 26 -3.16 -18.48 -15.83
CA LEU A 26 -2.57 -17.18 -16.15
C LEU A 26 -3.61 -16.08 -16.44
N ASP A 27 -4.87 -16.44 -16.70
CA ASP A 27 -5.96 -15.49 -16.88
C ASP A 27 -7.32 -16.21 -16.70
N PRO A 28 -8.28 -15.69 -15.90
CA PRO A 28 -9.63 -16.25 -15.82
C PRO A 28 -10.44 -16.15 -17.13
N GLU A 29 -10.06 -15.28 -18.07
CA GLU A 29 -10.83 -15.05 -19.31
C GLU A 29 -10.41 -15.92 -20.51
N LEU A 30 -9.20 -16.50 -20.48
CA LEU A 30 -8.69 -17.42 -21.50
C LEU A 30 -8.81 -18.87 -20.98
N GLY A 31 -9.98 -19.47 -21.14
CA GLY A 31 -10.31 -20.78 -20.56
C GLY A 31 -9.26 -21.88 -20.79
N ALA A 32 -9.02 -22.70 -19.74
CA ALA A 32 -8.36 -24.02 -19.60
C ALA A 32 -7.12 -24.44 -20.43
N SER A 33 -6.70 -23.72 -21.49
CA SER A 33 -5.67 -24.20 -22.42
C SER A 33 -4.26 -23.65 -22.14
N SER A 34 -4.12 -22.56 -21.38
CA SER A 34 -2.81 -21.92 -21.12
C SER A 34 -2.25 -22.14 -19.70
N THR A 35 -2.51 -23.31 -19.09
CA THR A 35 -1.80 -23.71 -17.86
C THR A 35 -0.47 -24.35 -18.23
N LEU A 36 0.64 -23.70 -17.90
CA LEU A 36 1.99 -24.27 -17.99
C LEU A 36 2.13 -25.32 -16.88
N ARG A 37 1.70 -26.55 -17.16
CA ARG A 37 1.85 -27.66 -16.22
C ARG A 37 3.31 -28.09 -16.21
N PRO A 38 3.97 -28.19 -15.03
CA PRO A 38 5.32 -28.75 -14.98
C PRO A 38 5.28 -30.17 -15.59
N PRO A 39 6.23 -30.51 -16.46
CA PRO A 39 6.27 -31.84 -17.06
C PRO A 39 6.43 -32.89 -15.94
N ARG A 40 5.77 -34.05 -16.08
CA ARG A 40 5.94 -35.14 -15.10
C ARG A 40 7.38 -35.63 -15.04
N HIS A 41 8.04 -35.66 -16.21
CA HIS A 41 9.45 -36.02 -16.36
C HIS A 41 10.16 -34.95 -17.19
N ALA A 42 11.35 -34.53 -16.76
CA ALA A 42 12.21 -33.69 -17.60
C ALA A 42 13.68 -34.06 -17.43
N THR A 43 14.40 -34.03 -18.54
CA THR A 43 15.86 -34.16 -18.57
C THR A 43 16.49 -32.82 -18.21
N PHE A 44 17.56 -32.85 -17.42
CA PHE A 44 18.36 -31.68 -17.06
C PHE A 44 19.82 -31.90 -17.44
N PHE A 45 20.42 -30.86 -18.02
CA PHE A 45 21.82 -30.76 -18.37
C PHE A 45 22.58 -29.95 -17.32
N GLY A 46 23.59 -30.57 -16.71
CA GLY A 46 24.40 -30.03 -15.64
C GLY A 46 25.75 -29.51 -16.12
N THR A 47 26.08 -28.27 -15.81
CA THR A 47 27.42 -27.68 -16.02
C THR A 47 28.07 -27.28 -14.70
N VAL A 48 29.40 -27.25 -14.66
CA VAL A 48 30.15 -26.87 -13.46
C VAL A 48 29.78 -25.44 -13.04
N LYS A 49 29.31 -25.28 -11.80
CA LYS A 49 29.08 -23.96 -11.21
C LYS A 49 30.42 -23.34 -10.84
N LEU A 50 30.78 -22.25 -11.49
CA LEU A 50 32.00 -21.50 -11.20
C LEU A 50 31.75 -20.46 -10.09
N HIS A 51 32.75 -20.30 -9.22
CA HIS A 51 32.74 -19.34 -8.13
C HIS A 51 33.48 -18.07 -8.56
N GLY A 52 32.74 -17.04 -8.96
CA GLY A 52 33.30 -15.78 -9.44
C GLY A 52 32.36 -14.60 -9.24
N THR A 53 32.35 -13.70 -10.22
CA THR A 53 31.33 -12.65 -10.33
C THR A 53 30.60 -12.76 -11.67
N ASN A 54 29.28 -12.56 -11.63
CA ASN A 54 28.47 -12.54 -12.84
C ASN A 54 28.82 -11.35 -13.74
N ALA A 55 28.94 -11.62 -15.04
CA ALA A 55 29.04 -10.62 -16.08
C ALA A 55 28.16 -11.01 -17.28
N THR A 56 27.58 -10.02 -17.94
CA THR A 56 26.82 -10.23 -19.18
C THR A 56 27.33 -9.27 -20.24
N VAL A 57 27.52 -9.80 -21.44
CA VAL A 57 27.87 -9.05 -22.64
C VAL A 57 26.62 -8.91 -23.50
N VAL A 58 26.25 -7.68 -23.84
CA VAL A 58 25.01 -7.36 -24.56
C VAL A 58 25.33 -6.69 -25.89
N PHE A 59 24.77 -7.21 -26.97
CA PHE A 59 24.81 -6.63 -28.31
C PHE A 59 23.41 -6.23 -28.75
N ARG A 60 23.30 -5.15 -29.51
CA ARG A 60 22.03 -4.66 -30.07
C ARG A 60 22.17 -4.35 -31.56
N ASN A 61 21.10 -4.51 -32.33
CA ASN A 61 21.09 -4.35 -33.79
C ASN A 61 21.70 -3.04 -34.29
N SER A 62 21.54 -1.94 -33.52
CA SER A 62 22.04 -0.62 -33.88
C SER A 62 23.57 -0.53 -34.01
N ASP A 63 24.32 -1.45 -33.39
CA ASP A 63 25.78 -1.54 -33.50
C ASP A 63 26.25 -2.97 -33.20
N LYS A 64 26.41 -3.79 -34.24
CA LYS A 64 26.84 -5.20 -34.13
C LYS A 64 28.26 -5.39 -33.58
N ARG A 65 29.07 -4.33 -33.48
CA ARG A 65 30.48 -4.42 -33.07
C ARG A 65 30.74 -3.95 -31.66
N THR A 66 29.90 -3.06 -31.12
CA THR A 66 30.08 -2.54 -29.76
C THR A 66 29.29 -3.32 -28.73
N ALA A 67 30.01 -3.97 -27.82
CA ALA A 67 29.43 -4.69 -26.71
C ALA A 67 29.19 -3.79 -25.48
N GLN A 68 27.99 -3.85 -24.90
CA GLN A 68 27.74 -3.34 -23.54
C GLN A 68 28.09 -4.42 -22.52
N ILE A 69 29.00 -4.13 -21.59
CA ILE A 69 29.39 -5.03 -20.50
C ILE A 69 28.65 -4.62 -19.22
N GLN A 70 28.03 -5.57 -18.54
CA GLN A 70 27.28 -5.31 -17.30
C GLN A 70 27.55 -6.37 -16.23
N SER A 71 27.52 -5.95 -14.98
CA SER A 71 27.43 -6.84 -13.82
C SER A 71 25.98 -7.27 -13.59
N ARG A 72 25.75 -8.06 -12.54
CA ARG A 72 24.39 -8.41 -12.10
C ARG A 72 23.52 -7.19 -11.79
N SER A 73 24.09 -6.06 -11.39
CA SER A 73 23.34 -4.93 -10.80
C SER A 73 23.60 -3.58 -11.45
N TRP A 74 24.61 -3.43 -12.32
CA TRP A 74 24.87 -2.18 -13.04
C TRP A 74 25.66 -2.40 -14.34
N ILE A 75 25.69 -1.37 -15.20
CA ILE A 75 26.50 -1.35 -16.44
C ILE A 75 27.93 -0.93 -16.11
N ILE A 76 28.92 -1.70 -16.56
CA ILE A 76 30.33 -1.43 -16.32
C ILE A 76 30.88 -0.60 -17.50
N GLN A 77 31.22 0.66 -17.24
CA GLN A 77 31.52 1.64 -18.30
C GLN A 77 33.03 1.89 -18.52
N SER A 78 33.89 1.55 -17.55
CA SER A 78 35.33 1.81 -17.66
C SER A 78 36.14 0.98 -16.66
N THR A 79 37.46 0.96 -16.86
CA THR A 79 38.44 0.37 -15.93
C THR A 79 38.50 1.09 -14.57
N LYS A 80 38.02 2.34 -14.45
CA LYS A 80 37.98 3.09 -13.17
C LYS A 80 36.86 2.62 -12.23
N LYS A 81 35.82 1.97 -12.78
CA LYS A 81 34.69 1.38 -12.03
C LYS A 81 34.51 -0.08 -12.44
N ASP A 82 35.62 -0.80 -12.50
CA ASP A 82 35.63 -2.21 -12.91
C ASP A 82 35.12 -3.12 -11.79
N ASN A 83 34.39 -4.18 -12.16
CA ASN A 83 33.96 -5.22 -11.23
C ASN A 83 34.92 -6.40 -11.33
N CYS A 84 35.87 -6.51 -10.40
CA CYS A 84 36.85 -7.60 -10.36
C CYS A 84 37.68 -7.78 -11.66
N GLY A 85 37.93 -6.71 -12.41
CA GLY A 85 38.69 -6.77 -13.67
C GLY A 85 37.89 -7.28 -14.88
N THR A 86 36.56 -7.32 -14.79
CA THR A 86 35.63 -7.76 -15.84
C THR A 86 35.75 -6.90 -17.10
N TYR A 87 35.71 -5.58 -16.96
CA TYR A 87 35.79 -4.66 -18.09
C TYR A 87 37.17 -4.75 -18.73
N ALA A 88 38.24 -4.75 -17.93
CA ALA A 88 39.61 -4.86 -18.41
C ALA A 88 39.90 -6.16 -19.18
N LEU A 89 39.23 -7.27 -18.83
CA LEU A 89 39.34 -8.55 -19.53
C LEU A 89 38.56 -8.51 -20.86
N LEU A 90 37.28 -8.16 -20.80
CA LEU A 90 36.36 -8.29 -21.93
C LEU A 90 36.55 -7.19 -22.98
N SER A 91 36.95 -5.98 -22.59
CA SER A 91 37.15 -4.87 -23.53
C SER A 91 38.33 -5.09 -24.50
N LYS A 92 39.22 -6.06 -24.21
CA LYS A 92 40.38 -6.41 -25.04
C LYS A 92 40.11 -7.55 -26.01
N ALA A 93 38.97 -8.23 -25.89
CA ALA A 93 38.61 -9.36 -26.71
C ALA A 93 37.73 -8.92 -27.91
N PRO A 94 37.84 -9.58 -29.08
CA PRO A 94 36.98 -9.33 -30.23
C PRO A 94 35.60 -9.97 -30.02
N LEU A 95 34.83 -9.46 -29.05
CA LEU A 95 33.57 -10.08 -28.60
C LEU A 95 32.50 -10.25 -29.70
N HIS A 96 32.55 -9.44 -30.76
CA HIS A 96 31.65 -9.55 -31.91
C HIS A 96 31.75 -10.91 -32.61
N GLN A 97 32.93 -11.56 -32.60
CA GLN A 97 33.13 -12.89 -33.17
C GLN A 97 32.27 -13.96 -32.49
N LEU A 98 31.94 -13.78 -31.20
CA LEU A 98 31.02 -14.67 -30.49
C LEU A 98 29.61 -14.57 -31.07
N VAL A 99 29.16 -13.35 -31.40
CA VAL A 99 27.84 -13.12 -32.00
C VAL A 99 27.79 -13.72 -33.40
N ASP A 100 28.83 -13.50 -34.22
CA ASP A 100 28.91 -14.06 -35.57
C ASP A 100 28.81 -15.60 -35.53
N ALA A 101 29.52 -16.25 -34.61
CA ALA A 101 29.47 -17.70 -34.42
C ALA A 101 28.09 -18.19 -33.92
N ILE A 102 27.43 -17.43 -33.02
CA ILE A 102 26.08 -17.75 -32.55
C ILE A 102 25.07 -17.67 -33.70
N LEU A 103 25.13 -16.61 -34.51
CA LEU A 103 24.21 -16.41 -35.63
C LEU A 103 24.42 -17.46 -36.73
N ALA A 104 25.68 -17.75 -37.08
CA ALA A 104 26.02 -18.79 -38.06
C ALA A 104 25.42 -20.15 -37.69
N LYS A 105 25.45 -20.52 -36.39
CA LYS A 105 24.85 -21.77 -35.90
C LYS A 105 23.33 -21.78 -35.87
N ARG A 106 22.67 -20.64 -35.72
CA ARG A 106 21.20 -20.57 -35.68
C ARG A 106 20.55 -20.78 -37.05
N GLY A 107 21.30 -20.63 -38.15
CA GLY A 107 20.77 -20.80 -39.51
C GLY A 107 19.69 -19.79 -39.93
N LYS A 108 19.42 -18.78 -39.10
CA LYS A 108 18.56 -17.62 -39.39
C LYS A 108 19.52 -16.45 -39.61
N GLY A 109 19.43 -15.75 -40.75
CA GLY A 109 20.42 -14.76 -41.21
C GLY A 109 20.77 -13.65 -40.20
N ASP A 110 21.70 -12.76 -40.56
CA ASP A 110 22.40 -11.81 -39.67
C ASP A 110 21.53 -10.82 -38.83
N ALA A 111 20.20 -10.90 -38.89
CA ALA A 111 19.28 -10.04 -38.17
C ALA A 111 19.00 -10.55 -36.75
N PHE A 112 19.28 -9.70 -35.76
CA PHE A 112 18.89 -9.86 -34.36
C PHE A 112 18.61 -8.47 -33.78
N ASP A 113 17.73 -8.38 -32.78
CA ASP A 113 17.47 -7.15 -32.03
C ASP A 113 18.43 -7.03 -30.84
N GLU A 114 18.57 -8.11 -30.05
CA GLU A 114 19.46 -8.16 -28.88
C GLU A 114 20.05 -9.56 -28.65
N VAL A 115 21.36 -9.62 -28.39
CA VAL A 115 22.08 -10.84 -27.97
C VAL A 115 22.67 -10.64 -26.58
N TYR A 116 22.38 -11.57 -25.67
CA TYR A 116 22.89 -11.61 -24.30
C TYR A 116 23.78 -12.84 -24.15
N ILE A 117 25.07 -12.62 -23.89
CA ILE A 117 26.04 -13.66 -23.56
C ILE A 117 26.33 -13.58 -22.06
N CYS A 118 25.73 -14.47 -21.29
CA CYS A 118 25.82 -14.51 -19.83
C CYS A 118 26.95 -15.46 -19.40
N GLY A 119 27.80 -14.98 -18.50
CA GLY A 119 28.92 -15.76 -18.01
C GLY A 119 29.41 -15.35 -16.62
N GLU A 120 30.44 -16.05 -16.18
CA GLU A 120 31.09 -15.82 -14.90
C GLU A 120 32.54 -15.38 -15.16
N VAL A 121 32.92 -14.22 -14.60
CA VAL A 121 34.33 -13.83 -14.52
C VAL A 121 34.92 -14.47 -13.27
N ALA A 122 35.96 -15.28 -13.45
CA ALA A 122 36.60 -16.04 -12.38
C ALA A 122 38.13 -16.12 -12.62
N GLY A 123 38.86 -16.71 -11.67
CA GLY A 123 40.32 -16.80 -11.72
C GLY A 123 41.03 -16.03 -10.61
N LYS A 124 42.35 -15.90 -10.76
CA LYS A 124 43.22 -15.23 -9.78
C LYS A 124 42.68 -13.86 -9.37
N GLY A 125 42.57 -13.67 -8.06
CA GLY A 125 42.15 -12.40 -7.44
C GLY A 125 40.66 -12.05 -7.59
N VAL A 126 39.80 -12.98 -8.06
CA VAL A 126 38.35 -12.76 -8.11
C VAL A 126 37.64 -13.30 -6.86
N GLN A 127 37.85 -14.58 -6.55
CA GLN A 127 37.37 -15.24 -5.33
C GLN A 127 38.49 -16.09 -4.74
N LYS A 128 38.26 -16.70 -3.56
CA LYS A 128 39.22 -17.60 -2.88
C LYS A 128 38.60 -18.98 -2.67
N GLY A 129 39.43 -20.01 -2.49
CA GLY A 129 38.98 -21.30 -1.98
C GLY A 129 38.41 -22.29 -3.01
N VAL A 130 38.61 -22.08 -4.31
CA VAL A 130 38.25 -23.05 -5.37
C VAL A 130 39.40 -23.23 -6.37
N ALA A 131 39.47 -24.39 -7.04
CA ALA A 131 40.56 -24.72 -7.98
C ALA A 131 40.80 -23.64 -9.05
N ILE A 132 39.71 -23.09 -9.60
CA ILE A 132 39.77 -22.10 -10.67
C ILE A 132 40.50 -20.80 -10.28
N THR A 133 40.73 -20.55 -8.99
CA THR A 133 41.54 -19.40 -8.53
C THR A 133 43.02 -19.52 -8.89
N GLN A 134 43.49 -20.71 -9.26
CA GLN A 134 44.84 -20.95 -9.76
C GLN A 134 45.01 -20.58 -11.24
N ILE A 135 43.88 -20.43 -11.96
CA ILE A 135 43.85 -20.02 -13.36
C ILE A 135 43.89 -18.48 -13.42
N GLU A 136 44.68 -17.91 -14.33
CA GLU A 136 44.63 -16.46 -14.63
C GLU A 136 43.19 -16.00 -14.93
N ARG A 137 42.87 -14.72 -14.70
CA ARG A 137 41.47 -14.24 -14.84
C ARG A 137 40.87 -14.57 -16.21
N PHE A 138 39.65 -15.13 -16.22
CA PHE A 138 38.96 -15.59 -17.43
C PHE A 138 37.46 -15.30 -17.35
N PHE A 139 36.77 -15.40 -18.49
CA PHE A 139 35.31 -15.31 -18.58
C PHE A 139 34.76 -16.62 -19.12
N ALA A 140 33.84 -17.26 -18.39
CA ALA A 140 33.22 -18.51 -18.79
C ALA A 140 31.74 -18.29 -19.12
N ILE A 141 31.37 -18.51 -20.37
CA ILE A 141 30.00 -18.44 -20.86
C ILE A 141 29.22 -19.62 -20.30
N PHE A 142 28.04 -19.34 -19.74
CA PHE A 142 27.15 -20.39 -19.20
C PHE A 142 25.73 -20.35 -19.77
N ASN A 143 25.27 -19.23 -20.36
CA ASN A 143 23.96 -19.12 -21.01
C ASN A 143 23.99 -18.05 -22.11
N ILE A 144 23.21 -18.28 -23.17
CA ILE A 144 23.06 -17.33 -24.29
C ILE A 144 21.57 -17.11 -24.54
N ARG A 145 21.18 -15.85 -24.75
CA ARG A 145 19.81 -15.46 -25.15
C ARG A 145 19.85 -14.56 -26.37
N VAL A 146 18.98 -14.84 -27.33
CA VAL A 146 18.85 -14.04 -28.57
C VAL A 146 17.38 -13.70 -28.76
N ASP A 147 17.06 -12.42 -28.89
CA ASP A 147 15.71 -11.89 -29.18
C ASP A 147 14.61 -12.44 -28.27
N GLY A 148 14.93 -12.60 -26.98
CA GLY A 148 13.99 -13.15 -26.00
C GLY A 148 14.15 -14.64 -25.72
N THR A 149 14.77 -15.41 -26.61
CA THR A 149 14.86 -16.87 -26.51
C THR A 149 16.18 -17.33 -25.91
N TRP A 150 16.15 -18.16 -24.87
CA TRP A 150 17.33 -18.85 -24.34
C TRP A 150 17.75 -19.99 -25.28
N LEU A 151 19.05 -20.13 -25.54
CA LEU A 151 19.60 -21.18 -26.41
C LEU A 151 20.00 -22.41 -25.58
N ASP A 152 19.90 -23.59 -26.19
CA ASP A 152 20.38 -24.82 -25.58
C ASP A 152 21.91 -24.89 -25.65
N MET A 153 22.57 -24.77 -24.50
CA MET A 153 24.03 -24.68 -24.44
C MET A 153 24.76 -25.93 -24.95
N ARG A 154 24.07 -27.06 -25.15
CA ARG A 154 24.66 -28.27 -25.76
C ARG A 154 25.01 -28.05 -27.23
N ASP A 155 24.18 -27.29 -27.96
CA ASP A 155 24.36 -26.97 -29.38
C ASP A 155 25.37 -25.83 -29.59
N PHE A 156 25.54 -24.99 -28.57
CA PHE A 156 26.40 -23.80 -28.57
C PHE A 156 27.64 -23.94 -27.68
N LYS A 157 28.05 -25.16 -27.33
CA LYS A 157 29.20 -25.41 -26.45
C LYS A 157 30.53 -24.91 -27.02
N ASP A 158 30.67 -24.87 -28.32
CA ASP A 158 31.84 -24.42 -29.07
C ASP A 158 31.95 -22.88 -29.22
N ILE A 159 30.95 -22.12 -28.77
CA ILE A 159 31.04 -20.66 -28.71
C ILE A 159 32.02 -20.24 -27.62
N ALA A 160 33.26 -19.92 -27.99
CA ALA A 160 34.34 -19.51 -27.10
C ALA A 160 35.40 -18.68 -27.85
N LEU A 161 36.27 -17.96 -27.12
CA LEU A 161 37.50 -17.33 -27.65
C LEU A 161 38.68 -17.67 -26.71
N PRO A 162 39.25 -18.89 -26.78
CA PRO A 162 40.26 -19.36 -25.84
C PRO A 162 41.53 -18.49 -25.79
N GLU A 163 41.96 -17.96 -26.94
CA GLU A 163 43.09 -17.02 -27.08
C GLU A 163 42.91 -15.75 -26.22
N HIS A 164 41.66 -15.37 -25.96
CA HIS A 164 41.27 -14.22 -25.14
C HIS A 164 40.78 -14.62 -23.74
N ARG A 165 41.00 -15.88 -23.33
CA ARG A 165 40.56 -16.44 -22.04
C ARG A 165 39.03 -16.38 -21.86
N ILE A 166 38.30 -16.50 -22.96
CA ILE A 166 36.85 -16.67 -22.96
C ILE A 166 36.55 -18.13 -23.28
N PHE A 167 36.03 -18.84 -22.29
CA PHE A 167 35.73 -20.26 -22.38
C PHE A 167 34.21 -20.47 -22.32
N ASN A 168 33.77 -21.66 -22.71
CA ASN A 168 32.38 -22.05 -22.53
C ASN A 168 32.31 -23.23 -21.58
N VAL A 169 31.54 -23.08 -20.50
CA VAL A 169 31.49 -24.08 -19.44
C VAL A 169 30.98 -25.44 -19.94
N ALA A 170 30.19 -25.45 -21.02
CA ALA A 170 29.66 -26.66 -21.64
C ALA A 170 30.69 -27.45 -22.48
N GLN A 171 31.91 -26.94 -22.71
CA GLN A 171 33.00 -27.68 -23.37
C GLN A 171 33.66 -28.70 -22.45
N TYR A 172 33.49 -28.54 -21.14
CA TYR A 172 34.13 -29.35 -20.12
C TYR A 172 33.18 -30.45 -19.65
N LYS A 173 33.57 -31.22 -18.63
CA LYS A 173 32.75 -32.30 -18.10
C LYS A 173 31.36 -31.78 -17.72
N THR A 174 30.35 -32.43 -18.29
CA THR A 174 28.93 -32.13 -18.10
C THR A 174 28.21 -33.35 -17.55
N TYR A 175 27.02 -33.12 -17.01
CA TYR A 175 26.20 -34.13 -16.37
C TYR A 175 24.82 -34.12 -17.00
N GLN A 176 24.11 -35.24 -16.90
CA GLN A 176 22.71 -35.32 -17.31
C GLN A 176 21.94 -36.12 -16.27
N VAL A 177 20.74 -35.66 -15.94
CA VAL A 177 19.84 -36.35 -15.01
C VAL A 177 18.40 -36.23 -15.52
N ASP A 178 17.67 -37.32 -15.47
CA ASP A 178 16.23 -37.33 -15.71
C ASP A 178 15.51 -37.22 -14.38
N ILE A 179 14.68 -36.19 -14.24
CA ILE A 179 13.94 -35.88 -13.02
C ILE A 179 12.47 -36.23 -13.22
N ASP A 180 12.00 -37.20 -12.43
CA ASP A 180 10.57 -37.41 -12.20
C ASP A 180 10.10 -36.48 -11.08
N PHE A 181 9.23 -35.52 -11.42
CA PHE A 181 8.68 -34.56 -10.47
C PHE A 181 7.56 -35.14 -9.59
N THR A 182 7.14 -36.38 -9.84
CA THR A 182 6.19 -37.13 -9.00
C THR A 182 6.87 -37.90 -7.87
N ALA A 183 8.18 -38.15 -7.98
CA ALA A 183 8.99 -38.78 -6.94
C ALA A 183 9.25 -37.86 -5.73
N SER A 184 9.74 -38.42 -4.62
CA SER A 184 10.09 -37.64 -3.44
C SER A 184 11.21 -36.64 -3.74
N THR A 185 11.03 -35.38 -3.34
CA THR A 185 12.03 -34.32 -3.53
C THR A 185 13.39 -34.65 -2.89
N ALA A 186 13.39 -35.46 -1.83
CA ALA A 186 14.62 -35.90 -1.16
C ALA A 186 15.42 -36.89 -2.00
N GLU A 187 14.76 -37.82 -2.69
CA GLU A 187 15.39 -38.84 -3.54
C GLU A 187 16.03 -38.21 -4.77
N VAL A 188 15.30 -37.31 -5.44
CA VAL A 188 15.81 -36.55 -6.58
C VAL A 188 17.00 -35.69 -6.18
N TYR A 189 16.93 -35.03 -5.02
CA TYR A 189 18.04 -34.22 -4.51
C TYR A 189 19.29 -35.08 -4.20
N ALA A 190 19.13 -36.25 -3.58
CA ALA A 190 20.23 -37.16 -3.28
C ALA A 190 20.96 -37.63 -4.54
N LEU A 191 20.23 -37.92 -5.62
CA LEU A 191 20.81 -38.30 -6.92
C LEU A 191 21.70 -37.19 -7.48
N MET A 192 21.23 -35.93 -7.46
CA MET A 192 22.02 -34.79 -7.95
C MET A 192 23.18 -34.43 -7.03
N GLN A 193 23.04 -34.68 -5.73
CA GLN A 193 24.11 -34.45 -4.76
C GLN A 193 25.32 -35.34 -5.04
N LYS A 194 25.12 -36.58 -5.52
CA LYS A 194 26.21 -37.46 -5.95
C LYS A 194 27.12 -36.80 -6.99
N TYR A 195 26.55 -36.23 -8.05
CA TYR A 195 27.31 -35.51 -9.08
C TYR A 195 27.94 -34.22 -8.55
N THR A 196 27.25 -33.55 -7.63
CA THR A 196 27.75 -32.31 -7.00
C THR A 196 29.00 -32.58 -6.17
N MET A 197 29.02 -33.69 -5.42
CA MET A 197 30.18 -34.09 -4.62
C MET A 197 31.40 -34.42 -5.49
N GLU A 198 31.20 -35.06 -6.63
CA GLU A 198 32.28 -35.33 -7.60
C GLU A 198 32.96 -34.02 -8.07
N VAL A 199 32.18 -32.97 -8.34
CA VAL A 199 32.71 -31.65 -8.70
C VAL A 199 33.42 -30.96 -7.52
N CYS A 200 32.96 -31.20 -6.30
CA CYS A 200 33.56 -30.65 -5.09
C CYS A 200 34.85 -31.36 -4.68
N GLU A 201 35.01 -32.64 -5.00
CA GLU A 201 36.26 -33.37 -4.80
C GLU A 201 37.34 -32.84 -5.75
N GLU A 202 37.03 -32.75 -7.04
CA GLU A 202 37.94 -32.24 -8.06
C GLU A 202 37.17 -31.44 -9.11
N CYS A 203 37.48 -30.16 -9.24
CA CYS A 203 36.79 -29.27 -10.18
C CYS A 203 37.09 -29.67 -11.63
N PRO A 204 36.12 -30.16 -12.43
CA PRO A 204 36.40 -30.65 -13.77
C PRO A 204 36.86 -29.53 -14.71
N PHE A 205 36.28 -28.33 -14.56
CA PHE A 205 36.69 -27.14 -15.30
C PHE A 205 38.13 -26.74 -14.95
N GLY A 206 38.48 -26.71 -13.66
CA GLY A 206 39.83 -26.39 -13.19
C GLY A 206 40.88 -27.37 -13.74
N SER A 207 40.56 -28.66 -13.66
CA SER A 207 41.41 -29.75 -14.11
C SER A 207 41.73 -29.73 -15.61
N ALA A 208 40.96 -29.01 -16.42
CA ALA A 208 41.27 -28.87 -17.84
C ALA A 208 42.43 -27.91 -18.14
N PHE A 209 42.96 -27.24 -17.12
CA PHE A 209 44.06 -26.28 -17.24
C PHE A 209 45.31 -26.75 -16.48
N VAL A 210 46.45 -26.19 -16.86
CA VAL A 210 47.73 -26.39 -16.18
C VAL A 210 48.19 -25.10 -15.53
N ASP A 211 48.95 -25.23 -14.44
CA ASP A 211 49.60 -24.10 -13.77
C ASP A 211 50.85 -23.63 -14.53
N ALA A 212 51.53 -22.62 -13.99
CA ALA A 212 52.75 -22.06 -14.57
C ALA A 212 53.93 -23.05 -14.63
N ALA A 213 53.86 -24.17 -13.90
CA ALA A 213 54.85 -25.25 -13.90
C ALA A 213 54.44 -26.42 -14.80
N GLY A 214 53.34 -26.30 -15.56
CA GLY A 214 52.83 -27.35 -16.46
C GLY A 214 52.09 -28.48 -15.74
N LYS A 215 51.80 -28.34 -14.44
CA LYS A 215 51.05 -29.33 -13.67
C LYS A 215 49.55 -29.05 -13.76
N LYS A 216 48.75 -30.10 -13.91
CA LYS A 216 47.28 -30.03 -13.95
C LYS A 216 46.75 -29.34 -12.67
N ILE A 217 45.88 -28.35 -12.84
CA ILE A 217 45.26 -27.61 -11.72
C ILE A 217 44.29 -28.54 -11.00
N SER A 218 44.47 -28.71 -9.69
CA SER A 218 43.63 -29.57 -8.84
C SER A 218 43.05 -28.78 -7.68
N GLY A 219 41.88 -29.21 -7.21
CA GLY A 219 41.20 -28.64 -6.06
C GLY A 219 39.67 -28.60 -6.21
N THR A 220 39.01 -28.08 -5.18
CA THR A 220 37.55 -28.14 -5.05
C THR A 220 36.79 -27.22 -6.03
N GLY A 221 35.66 -27.70 -6.55
CA GLY A 221 34.65 -26.92 -7.29
C GLY A 221 33.44 -26.52 -6.44
N GLU A 222 32.67 -25.52 -6.88
CA GLU A 222 31.54 -24.98 -6.08
C GLU A 222 30.28 -25.88 -6.12
N GLY A 223 29.98 -26.48 -7.28
CA GLY A 223 28.78 -27.29 -7.48
C GLY A 223 28.36 -27.39 -8.94
N ILE A 224 27.07 -27.59 -9.20
CA ILE A 224 26.51 -27.78 -10.55
C ILE A 224 25.33 -26.82 -10.76
N VAL A 225 25.21 -26.26 -11.97
CA VAL A 225 24.00 -25.59 -12.47
C VAL A 225 23.29 -26.55 -13.42
N TRP A 226 22.04 -26.88 -13.11
CA TRP A 226 21.18 -27.77 -13.88
C TRP A 226 20.20 -26.93 -14.69
N THR A 227 20.21 -27.10 -16.00
CA THR A 227 19.31 -26.41 -16.94
C THR A 227 18.47 -27.45 -17.66
N MET A 228 17.16 -27.24 -17.74
CA MET A 228 16.26 -28.20 -18.38
C MET A 228 16.63 -28.37 -19.86
N VAL A 229 16.80 -29.63 -20.27
CA VAL A 229 16.98 -30.03 -21.66
C VAL A 229 15.62 -29.99 -22.36
N ARG A 230 15.59 -29.39 -23.54
CA ARG A 230 14.39 -29.38 -24.38
C ARG A 230 14.07 -30.81 -24.83
N SER A 231 12.87 -31.30 -24.50
CA SER A 231 12.39 -32.60 -24.97
C SER A 231 11.71 -32.46 -26.34
N PRO A 232 11.97 -33.35 -27.32
CA PRO A 232 11.20 -33.44 -28.55
C PRO A 232 9.78 -34.02 -28.35
N TYR A 233 9.42 -34.47 -27.14
CA TYR A 233 8.11 -35.05 -26.82
C TYR A 233 7.13 -34.06 -26.17
N LEU A 234 7.18 -32.78 -26.54
CA LEU A 234 6.03 -31.91 -26.32
C LEU A 234 5.10 -32.12 -27.52
N ASP A 235 4.15 -33.02 -27.33
CA ASP A 235 3.15 -33.44 -28.31
C ASP A 235 2.45 -32.20 -28.91
N GLU A 236 2.80 -31.84 -30.15
CA GLU A 236 2.22 -30.72 -30.88
C GLU A 236 0.70 -30.88 -31.06
N SER A 237 0.16 -32.09 -30.87
CA SER A 237 -1.27 -32.39 -30.95
C SER A 237 -2.11 -31.85 -29.77
N GLU A 238 -1.49 -31.46 -28.64
CA GLU A 238 -2.19 -30.90 -27.48
C GLU A 238 -2.14 -29.36 -27.39
N GLY A 239 -1.51 -28.66 -28.35
CA GLY A 239 -1.51 -27.20 -28.42
C GLY A 239 -0.78 -26.48 -27.27
N ARG A 240 0.11 -27.16 -26.54
CA ARG A 240 0.85 -26.59 -25.40
C ARG A 240 2.34 -26.38 -25.71
N GLY A 241 2.67 -25.20 -26.23
CA GLY A 241 4.06 -24.75 -26.39
C GLY A 241 4.66 -24.33 -25.04
N PHE A 242 5.88 -24.78 -24.74
CA PHE A 242 6.67 -24.26 -23.62
C PHE A 242 7.19 -22.86 -23.98
N ASP A 243 7.09 -21.90 -23.06
CA ASP A 243 7.53 -20.52 -23.29
C ASP A 243 9.08 -20.44 -23.35
N ASP A 244 9.61 -20.29 -24.56
CA ASP A 244 11.04 -20.18 -24.86
C ASP A 244 11.73 -18.96 -24.24
N THR A 245 10.97 -18.06 -23.61
CA THR A 245 11.51 -16.90 -22.88
C THR A 245 11.88 -17.20 -21.42
N LEU A 246 11.41 -18.32 -20.86
CA LEU A 246 11.64 -18.69 -19.46
C LEU A 246 12.84 -19.63 -19.28
N LEU A 247 13.88 -19.15 -18.59
CA LEU A 247 15.05 -19.98 -18.27
C LEU A 247 14.77 -20.89 -17.05
N CYS A 248 14.56 -22.17 -17.30
CA CYS A 248 14.32 -23.16 -16.25
C CYS A 248 15.63 -23.81 -15.77
N ASN A 249 16.25 -23.19 -14.77
CA ASN A 249 17.46 -23.70 -14.15
C ASN A 249 17.43 -23.66 -12.62
N PHE A 250 18.27 -24.50 -12.00
CA PHE A 250 18.54 -24.48 -10.57
C PHE A 250 19.98 -24.87 -10.30
N LYS A 251 20.44 -24.70 -9.06
CA LYS A 251 21.82 -25.04 -8.64
C LYS A 251 21.85 -26.01 -7.47
N THR A 252 22.86 -26.87 -7.48
CA THR A 252 23.32 -27.67 -6.35
C THR A 252 24.73 -27.23 -5.98
N LYS A 253 25.07 -27.25 -4.70
CA LYS A 253 26.38 -26.81 -4.19
C LYS A 253 26.94 -27.83 -3.21
N GLY A 254 28.26 -27.93 -3.15
CA GLY A 254 28.92 -28.67 -2.08
C GLY A 254 28.64 -28.06 -0.71
N GLU A 255 28.71 -28.87 0.34
CA GLU A 255 28.40 -28.46 1.72
C GLU A 255 29.23 -27.26 2.18
N ALA A 256 30.51 -27.20 1.78
CA ALA A 256 31.41 -26.07 2.07
C ALA A 256 31.00 -24.74 1.40
N PHE A 257 30.18 -24.78 0.33
CA PHE A 257 29.72 -23.63 -0.45
C PHE A 257 28.22 -23.34 -0.30
N ALA A 258 27.51 -24.18 0.46
CA ALA A 258 26.10 -24.02 0.81
C ALA A 258 25.94 -23.00 1.95
N THR A 259 25.94 -21.71 1.60
CA THR A 259 25.53 -20.67 2.55
C THR A 259 24.00 -20.63 2.65
N THR A 260 23.53 -20.85 3.88
CA THR A 260 22.16 -20.73 4.43
C THR A 260 21.12 -21.80 4.10
N ALA A 261 20.64 -22.40 5.20
CA ALA A 261 19.46 -23.26 5.41
C ALA A 261 19.57 -24.72 4.91
N TYR A 262 19.91 -25.62 5.86
CA TYR A 262 19.76 -27.09 5.85
C TYR A 262 20.78 -27.93 5.07
N ALA A 263 21.88 -28.27 5.77
CA ALA A 263 22.51 -29.60 5.79
C ALA A 263 23.37 -29.71 7.09
N PRO A 264 23.43 -30.88 7.75
CA PRO A 264 24.10 -31.04 9.03
C PRO A 264 25.61 -30.81 8.87
N LYS A 265 26.20 -29.96 9.71
CA LYS A 265 27.65 -29.72 9.72
C LYS A 265 28.39 -31.03 9.99
N ALA A 266 29.09 -31.58 9.00
CA ALA A 266 30.21 -32.47 9.24
C ALA A 266 31.34 -31.62 9.84
N THR A 267 31.56 -31.81 11.13
CA THR A 267 32.70 -31.30 11.89
C THR A 267 34.00 -31.79 11.24
N ALA A 268 34.91 -30.86 10.93
CA ALA A 268 36.30 -31.21 10.74
C ALA A 268 36.76 -31.98 11.98
N HIS A 269 37.32 -33.17 11.79
CA HIS A 269 38.04 -33.90 12.82
C HIS A 269 39.28 -33.09 13.23
N LEU A 270 39.09 -32.08 14.07
CA LEU A 270 39.96 -31.88 15.21
C LEU A 270 39.54 -32.95 16.22
N SER A 271 40.50 -33.57 16.90
CA SER A 271 40.18 -34.50 17.99
C SER A 271 39.12 -33.86 18.92
N PRO A 272 38.04 -34.57 19.30
CA PRO A 272 36.82 -33.98 19.88
C PRO A 272 36.98 -33.14 21.17
N THR A 273 38.18 -33.01 21.70
CA THR A 273 38.47 -32.33 22.98
C THR A 273 39.01 -30.90 22.86
N GLN A 274 39.73 -30.52 21.80
CA GLN A 274 40.40 -29.18 21.75
C GLN A 274 39.62 -28.10 21.00
N ALA A 275 38.92 -28.44 19.91
CA ALA A 275 38.18 -27.47 19.11
C ALA A 275 36.90 -26.98 19.81
N ALA A 276 36.22 -27.89 20.50
CA ALA A 276 35.04 -27.56 21.31
C ALA A 276 35.44 -26.65 22.48
N ALA A 277 36.55 -26.96 23.17
CA ALA A 277 37.09 -26.14 24.25
C ALA A 277 37.46 -24.72 23.78
N ALA A 278 38.00 -24.55 22.56
CA ALA A 278 38.32 -23.23 22.01
C ALA A 278 37.07 -22.38 21.71
N VAL A 279 36.00 -23.00 21.20
CA VAL A 279 34.71 -22.33 20.95
C VAL A 279 33.99 -22.01 22.26
N GLU A 280 34.02 -22.94 23.22
CA GLU A 280 33.46 -22.76 24.56
C GLU A 280 34.17 -21.63 25.30
N PHE A 281 35.50 -21.63 25.30
CA PHE A 281 36.32 -20.54 25.83
C PHE A 281 35.99 -19.20 25.16
N ALA A 282 35.92 -19.15 23.82
CA ALA A 282 35.64 -17.91 23.11
C ALA A 282 34.21 -17.39 23.37
N THR A 283 33.24 -18.28 23.57
CA THR A 283 31.84 -17.90 23.88
C THR A 283 31.71 -17.43 25.34
N TYR A 284 32.40 -18.08 26.27
CA TYR A 284 32.49 -17.65 27.68
C TYR A 284 33.20 -16.30 27.80
N ALA A 285 34.34 -16.13 27.14
CA ALA A 285 35.18 -14.95 27.27
C ALA A 285 34.63 -13.72 26.52
N LEU A 286 33.76 -13.89 25.53
CA LEU A 286 33.11 -12.80 24.80
C LEU A 286 31.70 -12.54 25.31
N GLY A 287 31.60 -11.94 26.50
CA GLY A 287 30.35 -11.34 26.97
C GLY A 287 29.98 -10.09 26.18
N GLU A 288 28.68 -9.83 26.01
CA GLU A 288 28.17 -8.65 25.28
C GLU A 288 28.72 -7.34 25.85
N ARG A 289 28.81 -7.23 27.17
CA ARG A 289 29.41 -6.07 27.85
C ARG A 289 30.88 -5.83 27.47
N ARG A 290 31.67 -6.89 27.30
CA ARG A 290 33.10 -6.79 26.92
C ARG A 290 33.23 -6.31 25.46
N LEU A 291 32.33 -6.75 24.59
CA LEU A 291 32.25 -6.26 23.21
C LEU A 291 31.82 -4.78 23.13
N GLU A 292 30.92 -4.35 24.01
CA GLU A 292 30.52 -2.94 24.14
C GLU A 292 31.65 -2.05 24.68
N GLN A 293 32.42 -2.52 25.67
CA GLN A 293 33.61 -1.82 26.16
C GLN A 293 34.65 -1.60 25.07
N GLY A 294 34.79 -2.56 24.14
CA GLY A 294 35.65 -2.40 22.98
C GLY A 294 35.19 -1.32 22.00
N ILE A 295 33.88 -1.04 21.93
CA ILE A 295 33.35 0.10 21.18
C ILE A 295 33.61 1.41 21.94
N GLU A 296 33.30 1.45 23.25
CA GLU A 296 33.55 2.61 24.12
C GLU A 296 35.03 3.06 24.06
N TYR A 297 35.95 2.10 24.08
CA TYR A 297 37.39 2.36 23.93
C TYR A 297 37.72 3.04 22.60
N LEU A 298 37.18 2.52 21.47
CA LEU A 298 37.43 3.10 20.16
C LEU A 298 36.84 4.50 20.03
N GLU A 299 35.67 4.75 20.61
CA GLU A 299 35.05 6.07 20.66
C GLU A 299 35.91 7.06 21.46
N SER A 300 36.48 6.61 22.59
CA SER A 300 37.38 7.43 23.41
C SER A 300 38.70 7.78 22.71
N GLU A 301 39.24 6.87 21.90
CA GLU A 301 40.45 7.10 21.08
C GLU A 301 40.17 8.08 19.93
N GLN A 302 39.03 7.93 19.25
CA GLN A 302 38.61 8.88 18.21
C GLN A 302 38.37 10.30 18.76
N ALA A 303 37.85 10.40 20.00
CA ALA A 303 37.66 11.68 20.69
C ALA A 303 39.00 12.37 21.03
N ARG A 304 40.04 11.61 21.41
CA ARG A 304 41.39 12.16 21.65
C ARG A 304 42.05 12.69 20.38
N GLU A 305 41.74 12.12 19.22
CA GLU A 305 42.28 12.54 17.91
C GLU A 305 41.49 13.68 17.24
N GLY A 306 40.43 14.20 17.88
CA GLY A 306 39.64 15.32 17.36
C GLY A 306 38.81 14.99 16.11
N LEU A 307 38.54 13.71 15.86
CA LEU A 307 37.72 13.24 14.75
C LEU A 307 36.22 13.33 15.09
N PRO A 308 35.33 13.59 14.12
CA PRO A 308 33.90 13.71 14.38
C PRO A 308 33.31 12.41 14.95
N MET A 309 32.60 12.52 16.08
CA MET A 309 32.01 11.44 16.90
C MET A 309 30.86 10.66 16.23
N ASN A 310 30.73 10.70 14.91
CA ASN A 310 29.56 10.17 14.20
C ASN A 310 29.71 8.69 13.84
N GLY A 311 30.00 7.86 14.83
CA GLY A 311 29.87 6.40 14.78
C GLY A 311 31.09 5.61 14.31
N TYR A 312 31.10 4.34 14.68
CA TYR A 312 32.14 3.34 14.38
C TYR A 312 31.89 2.66 13.01
N ASP A 313 32.89 2.74 12.12
CA ASP A 313 32.86 2.21 10.74
C ASP A 313 33.56 0.83 10.64
N PHE A 314 33.23 0.03 9.62
CA PHE A 314 33.88 -1.26 9.34
C PHE A 314 35.40 -1.13 9.19
N LYS A 315 35.92 0.07 8.88
CA LYS A 315 37.36 0.37 8.85
C LYS A 315 38.05 0.16 10.20
N LEU A 316 37.31 0.30 11.31
CA LEU A 316 37.83 0.12 12.67
C LEU A 316 37.85 -1.34 13.14
N THR A 317 37.37 -2.28 12.31
CA THR A 317 37.33 -3.72 12.66
C THR A 317 38.69 -4.24 13.12
N GLY A 318 39.79 -3.78 12.52
CA GLY A 318 41.13 -4.19 12.93
C GLY A 318 41.53 -3.70 14.32
N ALA A 319 41.17 -2.45 14.66
CA ALA A 319 41.45 -1.88 15.97
C ALA A 319 40.59 -2.52 17.07
N PHE A 320 39.29 -2.72 16.77
CA PHE A 320 38.35 -3.42 17.64
C PHE A 320 38.84 -4.83 18.01
N LEU A 321 39.20 -5.62 17.01
CA LEU A 321 39.63 -7.00 17.23
C LEU A 321 40.94 -7.08 18.01
N ARG A 322 41.87 -6.15 17.79
CA ARG A 322 43.11 -6.10 18.57
C ARG A 322 42.82 -5.85 20.05
N TRP A 323 41.98 -4.85 20.34
CA TRP A 323 41.61 -4.53 21.72
C TRP A 323 40.93 -5.71 22.42
N VAL A 324 39.91 -6.31 21.79
CA VAL A 324 39.17 -7.46 22.36
C VAL A 324 40.11 -8.65 22.59
N MET A 325 41.05 -8.91 21.68
CA MET A 325 42.02 -9.99 21.84
C MET A 325 42.99 -9.74 23.00
N GLU A 326 43.50 -8.52 23.15
CA GLU A 326 44.43 -8.17 24.21
C GLU A 326 43.77 -8.22 25.59
N ASP A 327 42.53 -7.74 25.69
CA ASP A 327 41.72 -7.75 26.91
C ASP A 327 41.44 -9.19 27.37
N VAL A 328 40.90 -10.03 26.49
CA VAL A 328 40.55 -11.43 26.80
C VAL A 328 41.79 -12.25 27.17
N LEU A 329 42.91 -12.10 26.45
CA LEU A 329 44.13 -12.87 26.73
C LEU A 329 44.89 -12.38 27.97
N LYS A 330 44.55 -11.19 28.47
CA LYS A 330 45.08 -10.66 29.73
C LYS A 330 44.25 -11.16 30.91
N GLU A 331 42.93 -11.13 30.79
CA GLU A 331 42.01 -11.46 31.89
C GLU A 331 41.72 -12.96 32.03
N GLU A 332 41.56 -13.68 30.92
CA GLU A 332 41.07 -15.08 30.91
C GLU A 332 42.16 -16.12 30.63
N ARG A 333 43.45 -15.74 30.77
CA ARG A 333 44.59 -16.63 30.49
C ARG A 333 44.54 -17.93 31.28
N HIS A 334 44.22 -17.84 32.57
CA HIS A 334 44.15 -19.01 33.45
C HIS A 334 43.01 -19.96 33.09
N GLU A 335 41.88 -19.43 32.60
CA GLU A 335 40.75 -20.26 32.16
C GLU A 335 41.06 -20.96 30.83
N MET A 336 41.77 -20.26 29.93
CA MET A 336 42.28 -20.84 28.69
C MET A 336 43.24 -22.01 28.95
N GLU A 337 44.14 -21.87 29.93
CA GLU A 337 45.08 -22.91 30.37
C GLU A 337 44.33 -24.09 31.03
N ARG A 338 43.33 -23.81 31.87
CA ARG A 338 42.48 -24.83 32.51
C ARG A 338 41.73 -25.68 31.49
N LEU A 339 41.20 -25.06 30.44
CA LEU A 339 40.48 -25.74 29.36
C LEU A 339 41.41 -26.41 28.33
N GLY A 340 42.73 -26.28 28.49
CA GLY A 340 43.72 -26.89 27.59
C GLY A 340 43.67 -26.33 26.16
N VAL A 341 43.25 -25.07 26.01
CA VAL A 341 43.10 -24.40 24.71
C VAL A 341 44.40 -23.72 24.30
N ALA A 342 44.93 -24.06 23.13
CA ALA A 342 46.09 -23.37 22.59
C ALA A 342 45.73 -21.92 22.20
N GLU A 343 46.60 -20.97 22.56
CA GLU A 343 46.37 -19.52 22.32
C GLU A 343 46.05 -19.21 20.84
N LYS A 344 46.64 -19.96 19.90
CA LYS A 344 46.38 -19.83 18.47
C LYS A 344 44.92 -20.15 18.11
N ASP A 345 44.35 -21.18 18.72
CA ASP A 345 42.98 -21.60 18.48
C ASP A 345 41.99 -20.69 19.20
N ALA A 346 42.31 -20.22 20.41
CA ALA A 346 41.54 -19.18 21.11
C ALA A 346 41.46 -17.88 20.29
N LYS A 347 42.60 -17.36 19.79
CA LYS A 347 42.64 -16.15 18.95
C LYS A 347 41.80 -16.29 17.68
N ARG A 348 41.76 -17.48 17.08
CA ARG A 348 40.96 -17.76 15.87
C ARG A 348 39.47 -17.63 16.16
N GLU A 349 38.98 -18.31 17.19
CA GLU A 349 37.56 -18.32 17.53
C GLU A 349 37.08 -16.97 18.10
N LEU A 350 37.87 -16.33 18.97
CA LEU A 350 37.60 -14.97 19.47
C LEU A 350 37.48 -13.96 18.32
N GLY A 351 38.44 -14.01 17.37
CA GLY A 351 38.44 -13.12 16.22
C GLY A 351 37.23 -13.33 15.30
N ALA A 352 36.77 -14.57 15.14
CA ALA A 352 35.60 -14.88 14.32
C ALA A 352 34.30 -14.34 14.95
N LEU A 353 34.10 -14.58 16.25
CA LEU A 353 32.89 -14.16 16.98
C LEU A 353 32.81 -12.64 17.14
N ALA A 354 33.88 -12.01 17.64
CA ALA A 354 33.94 -10.56 17.84
C ALA A 354 33.77 -9.79 16.51
N LYS A 355 34.36 -10.29 15.42
CA LYS A 355 34.23 -9.68 14.09
C LYS A 355 32.80 -9.80 13.55
N GLY A 356 32.18 -10.96 13.74
CA GLY A 356 30.79 -11.19 13.34
C GLY A 356 29.84 -10.24 14.04
N TRP A 357 30.03 -10.04 15.36
CA TRP A 357 29.24 -9.11 16.16
C TRP A 357 29.47 -7.64 15.75
N PHE A 358 30.73 -7.21 15.62
CA PHE A 358 31.08 -5.82 15.27
C PHE A 358 30.58 -5.42 13.88
N LEU A 359 30.75 -6.27 12.86
CA LEU A 359 30.27 -5.98 11.51
C LEU A 359 28.74 -5.91 11.44
N LYS A 360 28.03 -6.71 12.26
CA LYS A 360 26.58 -6.62 12.39
C LYS A 360 26.19 -5.27 12.98
N LYS A 361 26.85 -4.84 14.05
CA LYS A 361 26.61 -3.53 14.70
C LYS A 361 26.93 -2.34 13.77
N CYS A 362 28.03 -2.40 13.01
CA CYS A 362 28.36 -1.38 11.99
C CYS A 362 27.33 -1.33 10.85
N GLY A 363 26.83 -2.49 10.42
CA GLY A 363 25.80 -2.59 9.38
C GLY A 363 24.45 -2.02 9.80
N GLU A 364 24.13 -2.09 11.09
CA GLU A 364 22.95 -1.45 11.69
C GLU A 364 23.10 0.08 11.73
N VAL A 365 24.28 0.61 12.09
CA VAL A 365 24.54 2.06 12.21
C VAL A 365 24.70 2.76 10.85
N GLY A 366 25.44 2.16 9.90
CA GLY A 366 25.76 2.76 8.60
C GLY A 366 24.61 2.79 7.59
N ARG A 367 23.58 1.95 7.75
CA ARG A 367 22.34 1.99 6.94
C ARG A 367 21.40 3.11 7.36
N VAL A 368 21.41 3.49 8.63
CA VAL A 368 20.50 4.47 9.21
C VAL A 368 20.91 5.89 8.78
N THR A 369 22.19 6.25 8.79
CA THR A 369 22.58 7.68 8.71
C THR A 369 22.50 8.33 7.32
N VAL A 370 22.85 7.64 6.23
CA VAL A 370 22.94 8.25 4.88
C VAL A 370 21.65 8.07 4.08
N LEU A 371 21.02 6.89 4.20
CA LEU A 371 19.78 6.56 3.50
C LEU A 371 18.60 7.37 4.07
N ASP A 372 18.52 7.54 5.39
CA ASP A 372 17.45 8.32 6.04
C ASP A 372 17.46 9.76 5.56
N SER A 373 18.61 10.43 5.40
CA SER A 373 18.62 11.85 5.01
C SER A 373 18.13 12.15 3.58
N VAL A 374 18.24 11.22 2.63
CA VAL A 374 17.80 11.41 1.23
C VAL A 374 16.40 10.84 1.02
N ILE A 375 16.10 9.69 1.64
CA ILE A 375 14.77 9.08 1.62
C ILE A 375 13.78 9.94 2.41
N ASP A 376 14.13 10.46 3.59
CA ASP A 376 13.27 11.36 4.39
C ASP A 376 12.89 12.64 3.63
N ARG A 377 13.84 13.25 2.91
CA ARG A 377 13.57 14.42 2.05
C ARG A 377 12.63 14.10 0.88
N ALA A 378 12.80 12.95 0.24
CA ALA A 378 11.92 12.52 -0.85
C ALA A 378 10.53 12.11 -0.35
N MET A 379 10.45 11.40 0.79
CA MET A 379 9.23 11.01 1.49
C MET A 379 8.42 12.25 1.89
N HIS A 380 9.07 13.25 2.46
CA HIS A 380 8.44 14.53 2.80
C HIS A 380 7.87 15.25 1.58
N LEU A 381 8.50 15.16 0.40
CA LEU A 381 8.00 15.79 -0.81
C LEU A 381 6.74 15.08 -1.33
N VAL A 382 6.74 13.75 -1.37
CA VAL A 382 5.57 12.96 -1.80
C VAL A 382 4.40 13.18 -0.85
N TYR A 383 4.62 13.10 0.46
CA TYR A 383 3.56 13.36 1.44
C TYR A 383 3.00 14.79 1.30
N ARG A 384 3.86 15.80 1.11
CA ARG A 384 3.39 17.19 0.87
C ARG A 384 2.55 17.30 -0.41
N ALA A 385 2.91 16.59 -1.47
CA ALA A 385 2.13 16.54 -2.69
C ALA A 385 0.77 15.85 -2.47
N LEU A 386 0.74 14.69 -1.81
CA LEU A 386 -0.49 13.97 -1.46
C LEU A 386 -1.40 14.79 -0.54
N ARG A 387 -0.82 15.51 0.42
CA ARG A 387 -1.55 16.45 1.27
C ARG A 387 -2.16 17.58 0.46
N ARG A 388 -1.42 18.14 -0.51
CA ARG A 388 -1.95 19.20 -1.38
C ARG A 388 -3.10 18.69 -2.24
N VAL A 389 -3.01 17.45 -2.74
CA VAL A 389 -4.14 16.79 -3.42
C VAL A 389 -5.31 16.63 -2.47
N SER A 390 -5.08 16.23 -1.22
CA SER A 390 -6.11 16.11 -0.19
C SER A 390 -6.78 17.47 0.10
N ASP A 391 -6.01 18.54 0.24
CA ASP A 391 -6.53 19.91 0.42
C ASP A 391 -7.47 20.30 -0.73
N TRP A 392 -7.06 20.02 -1.97
CA TRP A 392 -7.87 20.30 -3.17
C TRP A 392 -9.13 19.43 -3.22
N SER A 393 -8.99 18.12 -3.02
CA SER A 393 -10.12 17.20 -3.01
C SER A 393 -11.16 17.62 -1.99
N CYS A 394 -10.76 17.90 -0.74
CA CYS A 394 -11.67 18.34 0.30
C CYS A 394 -12.30 19.70 -0.01
N ARG A 395 -11.50 20.71 -0.42
CA ARG A 395 -11.97 22.07 -0.68
C ARG A 395 -12.90 22.18 -1.89
N TYR A 396 -12.65 21.40 -2.93
CA TYR A 396 -13.42 21.50 -4.17
C TYR A 396 -14.65 20.61 -4.18
N TYR A 397 -14.59 19.45 -3.50
CA TYR A 397 -15.72 18.54 -3.41
C TYR A 397 -16.76 18.97 -2.37
N PHE A 398 -16.31 19.35 -1.16
CA PHE A 398 -17.22 19.78 -0.10
C PHE A 398 -17.45 21.29 -0.16
N SER A 399 -18.65 21.74 0.21
CA SER A 399 -18.93 23.18 0.29
C SER A 399 -18.30 23.82 1.52
N GLU A 400 -18.17 23.03 2.59
CA GLU A 400 -17.62 23.45 3.87
C GLU A 400 -17.04 22.25 4.61
N VAL A 401 -15.88 22.47 5.24
CA VAL A 401 -15.26 21.55 6.18
C VAL A 401 -15.02 22.34 7.46
N TYR A 402 -15.81 22.03 8.49
CA TYR A 402 -15.65 22.63 9.81
C TYR A 402 -14.76 21.72 10.67
N VAL A 403 -13.78 22.32 11.35
CA VAL A 403 -12.84 21.60 12.21
C VAL A 403 -13.01 22.10 13.64
N ASP A 404 -13.30 21.18 14.55
CA ASP A 404 -13.47 21.42 15.99
C ASP A 404 -12.41 20.66 16.80
N GLY A 405 -12.04 21.20 17.96
CA GLY A 405 -11.07 20.58 18.87
C GLY A 405 -9.63 20.52 18.35
N ALA A 406 -9.28 21.33 17.35
CA ALA A 406 -7.92 21.39 16.80
C ALA A 406 -6.84 21.71 17.86
N GLU A 407 -7.21 22.46 18.89
CA GLU A 407 -6.42 22.81 20.05
C GLU A 407 -6.02 21.61 20.93
N PHE A 408 -6.75 20.50 20.86
CA PHE A 408 -6.43 19.26 21.59
C PHE A 408 -5.27 18.49 20.96
N VAL A 409 -4.91 18.81 19.72
CA VAL A 409 -3.77 18.17 19.04
C VAL A 409 -2.50 18.90 19.47
N PRO A 410 -1.53 18.24 20.15
CA PRO A 410 -0.27 18.88 20.49
C PRO A 410 0.61 19.06 19.24
N LYS A 411 1.42 20.12 19.25
CA LYS A 411 2.35 20.42 18.14
C LYS A 411 3.52 19.44 18.04
N ASP A 412 4.13 19.11 19.18
CA ASP A 412 5.45 18.47 19.24
C ASP A 412 5.49 17.17 20.08
N LEU A 413 4.34 16.59 20.42
CA LEU A 413 4.24 15.33 21.18
C LEU A 413 3.83 14.15 20.29
N PRO A 414 4.24 12.90 20.61
CA PRO A 414 3.76 11.71 19.93
C PRO A 414 2.25 11.56 20.08
N VAL A 415 1.56 11.32 18.96
CA VAL A 415 0.09 11.23 18.91
C VAL A 415 -0.34 10.02 18.11
N ILE A 416 -1.34 9.30 18.61
CA ILE A 416 -2.11 8.32 17.84
C ILE A 416 -3.51 8.91 17.62
N LEU A 417 -3.84 9.23 16.37
CA LEU A 417 -5.20 9.56 15.97
C LEU A 417 -6.00 8.28 15.79
N THR A 418 -7.16 8.20 16.44
CA THR A 418 -8.12 7.11 16.28
C THR A 418 -9.40 7.63 15.64
N PRO A 419 -9.41 7.84 14.31
CA PRO A 419 -10.57 8.32 13.57
C PRO A 419 -11.64 7.25 13.32
N CYS A 420 -12.92 7.63 13.24
CA CYS A 420 -13.95 6.78 12.63
C CYS A 420 -13.69 6.59 11.12
N HIS A 421 -14.19 5.49 10.54
CA HIS A 421 -13.92 5.09 9.17
C HIS A 421 -15.22 4.85 8.38
N HIS A 422 -15.78 5.92 7.81
CA HIS A 422 -17.06 5.88 7.10
C HIS A 422 -16.96 6.25 5.63
N ASN A 423 -15.80 6.70 5.13
CA ASN A 423 -15.62 7.16 3.75
C ASN A 423 -14.25 6.75 3.18
N GLU A 424 -13.68 5.66 3.69
CA GLU A 424 -12.48 5.02 3.19
C GLU A 424 -11.31 6.04 2.96
N LEU A 425 -10.80 6.19 1.73
CA LEU A 425 -9.69 7.08 1.39
C LEU A 425 -10.02 8.56 1.61
N ILE A 426 -11.30 8.96 1.60
CA ILE A 426 -11.68 10.35 1.86
C ILE A 426 -11.49 10.69 3.35
N ASP A 427 -11.61 9.72 4.27
CA ASP A 427 -11.29 9.94 5.69
C ASP A 427 -9.79 10.25 5.86
N VAL A 428 -8.93 9.51 5.17
CA VAL A 428 -7.47 9.71 5.15
C VAL A 428 -7.11 11.08 4.59
N ALA A 429 -7.74 11.47 3.48
CA ALA A 429 -7.56 12.79 2.88
C ALA A 429 -8.06 13.90 3.82
N MET A 430 -9.20 13.69 4.50
CA MET A 430 -9.77 14.64 5.45
C MET A 430 -8.84 14.88 6.63
N LEU A 431 -8.29 13.82 7.23
CA LEU A 431 -7.29 13.95 8.30
C LEU A 431 -6.02 14.65 7.82
N SER A 432 -5.52 14.27 6.65
CA SER A 432 -4.31 14.89 6.07
C SER A 432 -4.51 16.38 5.79
N ALA A 433 -5.70 16.79 5.36
CA ALA A 433 -6.04 18.19 5.09
C ALA A 433 -6.26 19.00 6.38
N THR A 434 -6.98 18.43 7.35
CA THR A 434 -7.45 19.15 8.55
C THR A 434 -6.51 19.09 9.74
N LEU A 435 -5.53 18.19 9.77
CA LEU A 435 -4.63 18.06 10.91
C LEU A 435 -3.85 19.36 11.19
N PRO A 436 -3.92 19.89 12.44
CA PRO A 436 -3.21 21.10 12.85
C PRO A 436 -1.69 21.02 12.67
N TYR A 437 -1.05 22.19 12.61
CA TYR A 437 0.42 22.38 12.47
C TYR A 437 1.05 21.71 11.22
N ARG A 438 0.21 21.22 10.32
CA ARG A 438 0.58 20.44 9.15
C ARG A 438 1.52 19.25 9.43
N ARG A 439 1.33 18.57 10.57
CA ARG A 439 2.06 17.34 10.91
C ARG A 439 1.81 16.23 9.88
N ILE A 440 2.76 15.32 9.76
CA ILE A 440 2.71 14.15 8.87
C ILE A 440 2.06 12.99 9.61
N VAL A 441 1.11 12.32 8.95
CA VAL A 441 0.38 11.18 9.52
C VAL A 441 0.80 9.90 8.84
N SER A 442 1.34 8.97 9.63
CA SER A 442 1.64 7.60 9.22
C SER A 442 0.42 6.71 9.45
N PHE A 443 -0.27 6.36 8.38
CA PHE A 443 -1.48 5.53 8.45
C PHE A 443 -1.16 4.04 8.46
N TRP A 444 -1.89 3.28 9.26
CA TRP A 444 -1.97 1.83 9.10
C TRP A 444 -2.79 1.49 7.85
N ALA A 445 -2.15 0.86 6.87
CA ALA A 445 -2.74 0.55 5.57
C ALA A 445 -2.69 -0.95 5.25
N LYS A 446 -3.69 -1.47 4.53
CA LYS A 446 -3.78 -2.90 4.19
C LYS A 446 -2.55 -3.36 3.41
N SER A 447 -1.85 -4.38 3.89
CA SER A 447 -0.59 -4.86 3.29
C SER A 447 -0.73 -5.35 1.84
N THR A 448 -1.94 -5.72 1.40
CA THR A 448 -2.17 -6.09 0.00
C THR A 448 -2.12 -4.89 -0.94
N THR A 449 -2.47 -3.69 -0.46
CA THR A 449 -2.44 -2.46 -1.25
C THR A 449 -1.00 -2.08 -1.62
N PHE A 450 -0.03 -2.42 -0.77
CA PHE A 450 1.40 -2.22 -1.03
C PHE A 450 1.94 -3.04 -2.22
N LYS A 451 1.25 -4.12 -2.62
CA LYS A 451 1.66 -4.92 -3.79
C LYS A 451 1.29 -4.28 -5.12
N HIS A 452 0.47 -3.23 -5.12
CA HIS A 452 0.03 -2.57 -6.34
C HIS A 452 1.19 -1.72 -6.90
N PRO A 453 1.54 -1.83 -8.19
CA PRO A 453 2.76 -1.22 -8.75
C PRO A 453 2.79 0.31 -8.67
N VAL A 454 1.62 0.96 -8.67
CA VAL A 454 1.49 2.42 -8.50
C VAL A 454 1.28 2.84 -7.04
N LEU A 455 0.27 2.26 -6.36
CA LEU A 455 -0.07 2.66 -4.99
C LEU A 455 0.95 2.23 -3.94
N GLY A 456 1.67 1.12 -4.15
CA GLY A 456 2.66 0.62 -3.20
C GLY A 456 3.79 1.62 -2.93
N PRO A 457 4.53 2.06 -3.97
CA PRO A 457 5.56 3.09 -3.80
C PRO A 457 5.02 4.40 -3.21
N ILE A 458 3.79 4.80 -3.54
CA ILE A 458 3.15 6.01 -2.97
C ILE A 458 2.88 5.83 -1.47
N LEU A 459 2.37 4.67 -1.06
CA LEU A 459 2.10 4.37 0.35
C LEU A 459 3.39 4.30 1.16
N GLU A 460 4.41 3.60 0.66
CA GLU A 460 5.73 3.52 1.29
C GLU A 460 6.35 4.91 1.44
N SER A 461 6.36 5.71 0.36
CA SER A 461 6.91 7.06 0.39
C SER A 461 6.08 8.05 1.22
N SER A 462 4.78 7.79 1.45
CA SER A 462 3.94 8.58 2.34
C SER A 462 4.15 8.29 3.83
N GLY A 463 4.95 7.27 4.17
CA GLY A 463 5.15 6.81 5.54
C GLY A 463 4.00 5.95 6.08
N ALA A 464 3.21 5.32 5.20
CA ALA A 464 2.16 4.39 5.60
C ALA A 464 2.75 3.04 6.03
N ILE A 465 2.18 2.42 7.05
CA ILE A 465 2.69 1.20 7.66
C ILE A 465 1.79 0.01 7.28
N PRO A 466 2.33 -1.07 6.68
CA PRO A 466 1.55 -2.20 6.20
C PRO A 466 1.00 -3.06 7.33
N VAL A 467 -0.31 -3.34 7.30
CA VAL A 467 -1.03 -4.18 8.28
C VAL A 467 -1.70 -5.36 7.59
N ARG A 468 -1.53 -6.57 8.15
CA ARG A 468 -2.27 -7.78 7.75
C ARG A 468 -3.53 -7.92 8.59
N ARG A 469 -4.71 -7.90 7.96
CA ARG A 469 -6.02 -8.00 8.65
C ARG A 469 -6.42 -9.43 9.08
N ASN A 470 -5.67 -10.47 8.70
CA ASN A 470 -6.04 -11.87 9.02
C ASN A 470 -4.93 -12.58 9.83
N PRO A 471 -5.12 -12.81 11.15
CA PRO A 471 -4.14 -13.44 12.04
C PRO A 471 -4.06 -14.98 11.91
N ASN A 472 -4.90 -15.65 11.10
CA ASN A 472 -5.00 -17.13 11.07
C ASN A 472 -3.88 -17.85 10.26
N LYS A 473 -2.67 -17.29 10.17
CA LYS A 473 -1.51 -17.97 9.55
C LYS A 473 -0.30 -17.83 10.47
N ALA A 474 0.51 -18.90 10.58
CA ALA A 474 1.67 -18.99 11.49
C ALA A 474 2.70 -17.84 11.34
N ASP A 475 2.71 -17.11 10.22
CA ASP A 475 3.55 -15.91 9.99
C ASP A 475 2.98 -14.60 10.61
N ALA A 476 1.89 -14.66 11.38
CA ALA A 476 1.24 -13.48 11.96
C ALA A 476 2.07 -12.81 13.07
N ALA A 477 2.82 -13.58 13.86
CA ALA A 477 3.62 -13.04 14.97
C ALA A 477 4.77 -12.14 14.48
N LEU A 478 5.53 -12.59 13.46
CA LEU A 478 6.61 -11.81 12.84
C LEU A 478 6.09 -10.55 12.11
N SER A 479 4.90 -10.63 11.52
CA SER A 479 4.27 -9.48 10.85
C SER A 479 3.74 -8.44 11.84
N ASN A 480 3.33 -8.84 13.04
CA ASN A 480 2.87 -7.94 14.08
C ASN A 480 4.05 -7.23 14.76
N ALA A 481 5.17 -7.93 14.97
CA ALA A 481 6.40 -7.33 15.50
C ALA A 481 6.89 -6.16 14.64
N ALA A 482 7.01 -6.35 13.31
CA ALA A 482 7.44 -5.30 12.40
C ALA A 482 6.45 -4.11 12.33
N LEU A 483 5.15 -4.37 12.45
CA LEU A 483 4.12 -3.32 12.53
C LEU A 483 4.30 -2.46 13.78
N PHE A 484 4.47 -3.09 14.94
CA PHE A 484 4.62 -2.38 16.20
C PHE A 484 5.98 -1.69 16.31
N GLU A 485 7.04 -2.28 15.78
CA GLU A 485 8.36 -1.66 15.66
C GLU A 485 8.30 -0.37 14.82
N ALA A 486 7.70 -0.42 13.63
CA ALA A 486 7.53 0.76 12.79
C ALA A 486 6.66 1.84 13.46
N SER A 487 5.57 1.42 14.11
CA SER A 487 4.69 2.34 14.85
C SER A 487 5.43 3.02 16.01
N THR A 488 6.23 2.26 16.75
CA THR A 488 7.08 2.75 17.84
C THR A 488 8.14 3.71 17.34
N ALA A 489 8.79 3.42 16.20
CA ALA A 489 9.77 4.30 15.59
C ALA A 489 9.15 5.65 15.20
N THR A 490 7.96 5.66 14.59
CA THR A 490 7.23 6.90 14.27
C THR A 490 6.91 7.71 15.52
N LEU A 491 6.46 7.06 16.60
CA LEU A 491 6.14 7.74 17.86
C LEU A 491 7.39 8.27 18.59
N ARG A 492 8.51 7.52 18.58
CA ARG A 492 9.80 7.99 19.12
C ARG A 492 10.30 9.24 18.40
N ALA A 493 10.07 9.33 17.08
CA ALA A 493 10.34 10.52 16.28
C ALA A 493 9.34 11.67 16.54
N ARG A 494 8.49 11.58 17.58
CA ARG A 494 7.40 12.53 17.89
C ARG A 494 6.45 12.74 16.71
N GLY A 495 6.22 11.67 15.93
CA GLY A 495 5.31 11.66 14.79
C GLY A 495 3.84 11.51 15.17
N VAL A 496 2.98 11.46 14.14
CA VAL A 496 1.54 11.20 14.29
C VAL A 496 1.19 9.90 13.58
N MET A 497 0.55 8.99 14.30
CA MET A 497 0.02 7.74 13.78
C MET A 497 -1.47 7.89 13.49
N GLY A 498 -1.94 7.36 12.36
CA GLY A 498 -3.36 7.29 12.02
C GLY A 498 -3.85 5.84 12.03
N ILE A 499 -4.64 5.46 13.04
CA ILE A 499 -5.14 4.09 13.22
C ILE A 499 -6.66 4.10 13.30
N PHE A 500 -7.34 3.61 12.26
CA PHE A 500 -8.80 3.44 12.26
C PHE A 500 -9.18 2.23 13.13
N PRO A 501 -9.73 2.43 14.35
CA PRO A 501 -9.93 1.34 15.29
C PRO A 501 -11.08 0.41 14.89
N GLU A 502 -11.92 0.79 13.93
CA GLU A 502 -12.98 -0.07 13.38
C GLU A 502 -12.42 -1.23 12.52
N GLY A 503 -11.19 -1.08 12.01
CA GLY A 503 -10.48 -2.07 11.20
C GLY A 503 -11.00 -2.23 9.76
N THR A 504 -12.12 -1.57 9.44
CA THR A 504 -12.78 -1.58 8.14
C THR A 504 -13.54 -0.27 7.93
N SER A 505 -13.97 0.03 6.69
CA SER A 505 -14.74 1.23 6.37
C SER A 505 -16.09 0.85 5.80
N TYR A 506 -17.18 1.20 6.49
CA TYR A 506 -18.55 0.91 6.07
C TYR A 506 -19.51 1.98 6.60
N THR A 507 -20.69 2.11 5.97
CA THR A 507 -21.75 2.96 6.50
C THR A 507 -22.55 2.16 7.51
N GLU A 508 -22.49 2.55 8.78
CA GLU A 508 -23.30 1.98 9.85
C GLU A 508 -24.03 3.11 10.60
N PRO A 509 -25.16 2.84 11.27
CA PRO A 509 -25.93 3.86 12.00
C PRO A 509 -25.22 4.32 13.28
N GLU A 510 -24.21 3.57 13.75
CA GLU A 510 -23.35 3.90 14.88
C GLU A 510 -21.93 3.33 14.68
N ILE A 511 -20.99 3.75 15.53
CA ILE A 511 -19.64 3.15 15.60
C ILE A 511 -19.78 1.64 15.87
N ALA A 512 -19.36 0.83 14.90
CA ALA A 512 -19.71 -0.58 14.88
C ALA A 512 -18.89 -1.45 15.85
N GLN A 513 -17.57 -1.34 15.80
CA GLN A 513 -16.66 -2.04 16.71
C GLN A 513 -15.37 -1.25 16.91
N VAL A 514 -14.73 -1.39 18.07
CA VAL A 514 -13.43 -0.76 18.37
C VAL A 514 -12.42 -1.84 18.68
N LEU A 515 -11.45 -2.04 17.78
CA LEU A 515 -10.39 -3.04 17.88
C LEU A 515 -9.20 -2.51 18.69
N SER A 516 -8.46 -3.41 19.34
CA SER A 516 -7.40 -3.07 20.30
C SER A 516 -6.09 -2.60 19.68
N GLY A 517 -5.97 -2.51 18.36
CA GLY A 517 -4.69 -2.26 17.68
C GLY A 517 -3.99 -0.96 18.09
N ALA A 518 -4.76 0.13 18.25
CA ALA A 518 -4.23 1.42 18.70
C ALA A 518 -3.70 1.36 20.14
N GLY A 519 -4.41 0.67 21.04
CA GLY A 519 -3.98 0.48 22.43
C GLY A 519 -2.71 -0.38 22.53
N TRP A 520 -2.59 -1.44 21.73
CA TRP A 520 -1.35 -2.23 21.65
C TRP A 520 -0.16 -1.43 21.11
N ALA A 521 -0.38 -0.59 20.10
CA ALA A 521 0.67 0.29 19.58
C ALA A 521 1.11 1.32 20.63
N ALA A 522 0.17 1.85 21.40
CA ALA A 522 0.46 2.75 22.51
C ALA A 522 1.25 2.02 23.62
N LEU A 523 0.83 0.81 23.99
CA LEU A 523 1.50 0.00 25.02
C LEU A 523 2.95 -0.32 24.65
N GLU A 524 3.20 -0.75 23.40
CA GLU A 524 4.56 -1.06 22.94
C GLU A 524 5.47 0.18 22.93
N TYR A 525 4.92 1.34 22.53
CA TYR A 525 5.65 2.59 22.64
C TYR A 525 5.94 2.95 24.10
N MET A 526 4.94 2.86 24.99
CA MET A 526 5.08 3.20 26.40
C MET A 526 6.08 2.29 27.14
N ARG A 527 6.17 1.02 26.75
CA ARG A 527 7.18 0.07 27.24
C ARG A 527 8.58 0.48 26.83
N SER A 528 8.74 0.99 25.61
CA SER A 528 10.04 1.15 24.96
C SER A 528 10.51 2.62 24.87
N ARG A 529 9.75 3.58 25.39
CA ARG A 529 10.02 5.03 25.26
C ARG A 529 11.22 5.53 26.07
N GLY A 530 11.66 4.82 27.12
CA GLY A 530 12.64 5.34 28.07
C GLY A 530 12.17 6.67 28.70
N ASP A 531 13.00 7.70 28.65
CA ASP A 531 12.68 9.06 29.12
C ASP A 531 11.88 9.89 28.09
N GLY A 532 11.45 9.28 26.99
CA GLY A 532 10.61 9.92 25.98
C GLY A 532 9.23 10.35 26.54
N PRO A 533 8.60 11.37 25.93
CA PRO A 533 7.28 11.82 26.37
C PRO A 533 6.22 10.71 26.24
N PRO A 534 5.17 10.70 27.07
CA PRO A 534 4.04 9.79 26.87
C PRO A 534 3.33 10.07 25.55
N VAL A 535 2.75 9.03 24.95
CA VAL A 535 1.89 9.15 23.77
C VAL A 535 0.48 9.56 24.18
N LEU A 536 -0.14 10.45 23.41
CA LEU A 536 -1.55 10.79 23.56
C LEU A 536 -2.36 10.09 22.47
N ILE A 537 -3.54 9.57 22.83
CA ILE A 537 -4.52 9.08 21.85
C ILE A 537 -5.61 10.12 21.68
N ILE A 538 -5.91 10.50 20.44
CA ILE A 538 -6.95 11.48 20.11
C ILE A 538 -8.02 10.80 19.25
N PRO A 539 -9.22 10.52 19.81
CA PRO A 539 -10.38 10.12 19.03
C PRO A 539 -10.78 11.20 18.03
N VAL A 540 -11.07 10.82 16.78
CA VAL A 540 -11.48 11.79 15.75
C VAL A 540 -12.81 11.38 15.12
N GLY A 541 -13.83 12.21 15.29
CA GLY A 541 -15.12 12.04 14.63
C GLY A 541 -15.15 12.76 13.28
N ILE A 542 -15.57 12.07 12.23
CA ILE A 542 -15.80 12.65 10.89
C ILE A 542 -17.27 12.42 10.54
N VAL A 543 -18.03 13.51 10.53
CA VAL A 543 -19.48 13.48 10.26
C VAL A 543 -19.75 14.14 8.91
N TYR A 544 -20.14 13.31 7.96
CA TYR A 544 -20.61 13.75 6.64
C TYR A 544 -22.12 13.98 6.68
N GLU A 545 -22.58 15.13 6.21
CA GLU A 545 -24.03 15.36 6.05
C GLU A 545 -24.61 14.46 4.94
N ASP A 546 -23.85 14.29 3.86
CA ASP A 546 -24.06 13.32 2.78
C ASP A 546 -22.72 13.15 2.08
N LYS A 547 -22.09 11.98 2.23
CA LYS A 547 -20.73 11.75 1.70
C LYS A 547 -20.71 11.58 0.18
N SER A 548 -21.81 11.14 -0.43
CA SER A 548 -21.90 10.82 -1.86
C SER A 548 -22.27 12.03 -2.74
N LYS A 549 -22.67 13.13 -2.10
CA LYS A 549 -23.19 14.33 -2.74
C LYS A 549 -22.13 15.43 -2.85
N TYR A 550 -21.87 15.84 -4.09
CA TYR A 550 -21.04 17.01 -4.38
C TYR A 550 -21.59 18.27 -3.69
N ARG A 551 -20.71 19.08 -3.11
CA ARG A 551 -21.03 20.29 -2.33
C ARG A 551 -21.85 20.00 -1.06
N SER A 552 -21.65 18.82 -0.47
CA SER A 552 -22.09 18.51 0.89
C SER A 552 -21.13 19.12 1.94
N ARG A 553 -21.49 19.05 3.22
CA ARG A 553 -20.72 19.59 4.34
C ARG A 553 -20.13 18.48 5.19
N VAL A 554 -18.99 18.76 5.80
CA VAL A 554 -18.28 17.85 6.70
C VAL A 554 -17.96 18.56 8.00
N TYR A 555 -18.17 17.87 9.10
CA TYR A 555 -17.75 18.27 10.44
C TYR A 555 -16.69 17.28 10.93
N VAL A 556 -15.51 17.78 11.29
CA VAL A 556 -14.37 17.02 11.81
C VAL A 556 -14.12 17.47 13.24
N ARG A 557 -14.15 16.55 14.20
CA ARG A 557 -13.90 16.84 15.61
C ARG A 557 -12.74 16.00 16.12
N TYR A 558 -11.69 16.68 16.55
CA TYR A 558 -10.65 16.08 17.39
C TYR A 558 -11.17 16.09 18.83
N GLY A 559 -11.25 14.91 19.45
CA GLY A 559 -11.69 14.75 20.83
C GLY A 559 -10.61 15.18 21.84
N PRO A 560 -10.95 15.26 23.13
CA PRO A 560 -9.96 15.46 24.18
C PRO A 560 -8.85 14.39 24.14
N PRO A 561 -7.59 14.74 24.41
CA PRO A 561 -6.50 13.79 24.36
C PRO A 561 -6.57 12.83 25.55
N ILE A 562 -6.46 11.52 25.28
CA ILE A 562 -6.35 10.47 26.28
C ILE A 562 -4.88 10.32 26.63
N ASP A 563 -4.53 10.67 27.86
CA ASP A 563 -3.18 10.48 28.40
C ASP A 563 -2.96 9.01 28.75
N VAL A 564 -2.21 8.31 27.89
CA VAL A 564 -1.96 6.87 28.04
C VAL A 564 -1.15 6.56 29.30
N ALA A 565 -0.35 7.50 29.81
CA ALA A 565 0.45 7.29 31.02
C ALA A 565 -0.42 7.01 32.26
N GLN A 566 -1.67 7.49 32.29
CA GLN A 566 -2.62 7.23 33.38
C GLN A 566 -3.04 5.76 33.45
N TYR A 567 -3.03 5.06 32.32
CA TYR A 567 -3.46 3.66 32.20
C TYR A 567 -2.27 2.70 32.13
N MET A 568 -1.11 3.18 31.69
CA MET A 568 0.11 2.41 31.48
C MET A 568 1.28 3.05 32.25
N PRO A 569 1.25 3.01 33.61
CA PRO A 569 2.33 3.54 34.43
C PRO A 569 3.61 2.68 34.28
N PRO A 570 4.80 3.20 34.60
CA PRO A 570 6.05 2.44 34.52
C PRO A 570 5.99 1.08 35.24
N SER A 571 5.32 1.04 36.40
CA SER A 571 5.14 -0.18 37.20
C SER A 571 4.38 -1.30 36.49
N LEU A 572 3.62 -1.00 35.43
CA LEU A 572 2.95 -2.01 34.61
C LEU A 572 3.95 -2.93 33.91
N PHE A 573 5.13 -2.41 33.57
CA PHE A 573 6.14 -3.12 32.77
C PHE A 573 7.17 -3.89 33.61
N ASP A 574 7.23 -3.62 34.92
CA ASP A 574 8.21 -4.24 35.84
C ASP A 574 7.92 -5.72 36.10
N ALA A 575 6.65 -6.14 36.08
CA ALA A 575 6.22 -7.48 36.45
C ALA A 575 5.96 -8.42 35.26
N ALA A 576 6.04 -7.93 34.02
CA ALA A 576 5.66 -8.65 32.80
C ALA A 576 4.29 -9.37 32.92
N ASP A 577 3.31 -8.72 33.56
CA ASP A 577 1.96 -9.26 33.77
C ASP A 577 1.08 -9.01 32.53
N GLU A 578 0.98 -10.04 31.68
CA GLU A 578 0.17 -9.97 30.45
C GLU A 578 -1.31 -9.62 30.71
N GLU A 579 -1.89 -10.04 31.83
CA GLU A 579 -3.31 -9.78 32.11
C GLU A 579 -3.53 -8.32 32.51
N ALA A 580 -2.61 -7.77 33.31
CA ALA A 580 -2.59 -6.34 33.63
C ALA A 580 -2.43 -5.48 32.36
N GLU A 581 -1.54 -5.86 31.45
CA GLU A 581 -1.35 -5.16 30.16
C GLU A 581 -2.60 -5.20 29.28
N ARG A 582 -3.24 -6.36 29.17
CA ARG A 582 -4.52 -6.50 28.44
C ARG A 582 -5.62 -5.65 29.09
N GLY A 583 -5.66 -5.61 30.42
CA GLY A 583 -6.55 -4.75 31.20
C GLY A 583 -6.35 -3.26 30.88
N ALA A 584 -5.10 -2.80 30.87
CA ALA A 584 -4.74 -1.41 30.53
C ALA A 584 -5.12 -1.06 29.09
N VAL A 585 -4.80 -1.92 28.12
CA VAL A 585 -5.20 -1.73 26.70
C VAL A 585 -6.72 -1.64 26.58
N LYS A 586 -7.46 -2.52 27.25
CA LYS A 586 -8.93 -2.51 27.23
C LYS A 586 -9.50 -1.23 27.83
N ALA A 587 -8.91 -0.72 28.92
CA ALA A 587 -9.33 0.52 29.56
C ALA A 587 -9.12 1.73 28.63
N VAL A 588 -7.93 1.87 28.04
CA VAL A 588 -7.65 2.95 27.07
C VAL A 588 -8.58 2.88 25.86
N MET A 589 -8.79 1.68 25.31
CA MET A 589 -9.66 1.54 24.14
C MET A 589 -11.14 1.79 24.44
N ARG A 590 -11.57 1.61 25.69
CA ARG A 590 -12.91 2.03 26.14
C ARG A 590 -13.05 3.55 26.10
N GLU A 591 -12.03 4.30 26.53
CA GLU A 591 -12.03 5.76 26.40
C GLU A 591 -11.99 6.21 24.94
N VAL A 592 -11.26 5.50 24.08
CA VAL A 592 -11.29 5.73 22.63
C VAL A 592 -12.71 5.54 22.07
N GLU A 593 -13.39 4.46 22.45
CA GLU A 593 -14.78 4.21 22.04
C GLU A 593 -15.72 5.31 22.54
N ASN A 594 -15.62 5.71 23.81
CA ASN A 594 -16.41 6.80 24.38
C ASN A 594 -16.17 8.11 23.62
N GLY A 595 -14.92 8.44 23.33
CA GLY A 595 -14.54 9.64 22.59
C GLY A 595 -15.02 9.63 21.14
N LEU A 596 -14.98 8.48 20.47
CA LEU A 596 -15.54 8.31 19.12
C LEU A 596 -17.05 8.49 19.13
N ARG A 597 -17.77 7.80 20.03
CA ARG A 597 -19.23 7.92 20.16
C ARG A 597 -19.66 9.35 20.50
N GLY A 598 -18.91 10.05 21.35
CA GLY A 598 -19.14 11.46 21.66
C GLY A 598 -18.84 12.42 20.50
N SER A 599 -18.01 12.01 19.54
CA SER A 599 -17.61 12.83 18.40
C SER A 599 -18.36 12.49 17.09
N THR A 600 -19.26 11.51 17.12
CA THR A 600 -20.08 11.09 15.98
C THR A 600 -21.56 11.02 16.34
N ILE A 601 -22.42 10.86 15.32
CA ILE A 601 -23.86 10.63 15.52
C ILE A 601 -24.09 9.13 15.53
N ASN A 602 -24.66 8.60 16.61
CA ASN A 602 -24.82 7.16 16.84
C ASN A 602 -26.28 6.84 17.14
N ALA A 603 -26.91 6.02 16.28
CA ALA A 603 -28.26 5.51 16.46
C ALA A 603 -28.27 3.98 16.43
N ARG A 604 -29.21 3.37 17.17
CA ARG A 604 -29.34 1.90 17.25
C ARG A 604 -29.72 1.25 15.91
N ASP A 605 -30.39 2.00 15.04
CA ASP A 605 -30.98 1.50 13.81
C ASP A 605 -31.11 2.60 12.75
N TRP A 606 -31.24 2.18 11.49
CA TRP A 606 -31.36 3.07 10.34
C TRP A 606 -32.64 3.91 10.35
N GLU A 607 -33.76 3.38 10.86
CA GLU A 607 -35.02 4.13 10.94
C GLU A 607 -34.84 5.38 11.82
N THR A 608 -34.18 5.24 12.96
CA THR A 608 -33.84 6.34 13.86
C THR A 608 -32.90 7.36 13.18
N VAL A 609 -31.91 6.93 12.40
CA VAL A 609 -31.04 7.84 11.61
C VAL A 609 -31.87 8.66 10.62
N TYR A 610 -32.74 8.01 9.84
CA TYR A 610 -33.55 8.68 8.81
C TYR A 610 -34.61 9.59 9.44
N ALA A 611 -35.25 9.16 10.53
CA ALA A 611 -36.20 9.98 11.28
C ALA A 611 -35.52 11.22 11.87
N ALA A 612 -34.32 11.10 12.45
CA ALA A 612 -33.56 12.24 12.96
C ALA A 612 -33.18 13.23 11.84
N ARG A 613 -32.69 12.72 10.70
CA ARG A 613 -32.38 13.55 9.52
C ARG A 613 -33.62 14.27 9.00
N MET A 614 -34.75 13.57 8.89
CA MET A 614 -36.01 14.17 8.43
C MET A 614 -36.55 15.21 9.42
N THR A 615 -36.46 14.94 10.72
CA THR A 615 -36.85 15.90 11.76
C THR A 615 -36.05 17.19 11.63
N ARG A 616 -34.72 17.08 11.50
CA ARG A 616 -33.84 18.23 11.26
C ARG A 616 -34.24 19.00 10.00
N ASP A 617 -34.44 18.29 8.89
CA ASP A 617 -34.76 18.92 7.61
C ASP A 617 -36.13 19.63 7.65
N ILE A 618 -37.09 19.14 8.45
CA ILE A 618 -38.38 19.79 8.69
C ILE A 618 -38.23 21.04 9.57
N LEU A 619 -37.61 20.90 10.75
CA LEU A 619 -37.50 21.98 11.74
C LEU A 619 -36.75 23.19 11.17
N TRP A 620 -35.67 22.95 10.43
CA TRP A 620 -34.88 24.02 9.82
C TRP A 620 -35.28 24.34 8.37
N THR A 621 -36.26 23.63 7.79
CA THR A 621 -36.69 23.69 6.37
C THR A 621 -35.61 23.30 5.33
N ASP A 622 -34.37 23.69 5.56
CA ASP A 622 -33.17 23.31 4.80
C ASP A 622 -32.10 22.95 5.83
N SER A 623 -31.45 21.79 5.65
CA SER A 623 -30.41 21.32 6.56
C SER A 623 -29.24 22.31 6.67
N ARG A 624 -29.02 23.13 5.64
CA ARG A 624 -28.00 24.21 5.62
C ARG A 624 -28.32 25.39 6.52
N ASN A 625 -29.54 25.51 7.04
CA ASN A 625 -29.88 26.53 8.04
C ASN A 625 -29.35 26.16 9.42
N VAL A 626 -28.99 24.89 9.66
CA VAL A 626 -28.16 24.49 10.80
C VAL A 626 -26.72 24.88 10.50
N GLN A 627 -26.05 25.64 11.39
CA GLN A 627 -24.64 25.95 11.20
C GLN A 627 -23.81 24.65 11.28
N THR A 628 -22.77 24.56 10.47
CA THR A 628 -21.99 23.31 10.34
C THR A 628 -21.34 22.88 11.65
N LYS A 629 -20.98 23.85 12.51
CA LYS A 629 -20.48 23.63 13.86
C LYS A 629 -21.49 22.95 14.80
N ASP A 630 -22.79 23.15 14.57
CA ASP A 630 -23.87 22.66 15.45
C ASP A 630 -24.45 21.33 14.96
N CYS A 631 -24.07 20.87 13.76
CA CYS A 631 -24.60 19.66 13.14
C CYS A 631 -24.44 18.40 14.00
N LEU A 632 -23.32 18.27 14.72
CA LEU A 632 -23.08 17.12 15.61
C LEU A 632 -24.05 17.15 16.79
N VAL A 633 -24.12 18.26 17.51
CA VAL A 633 -24.95 18.42 18.72
C VAL A 633 -26.43 18.27 18.38
N VAL A 634 -26.89 18.91 17.29
CA VAL A 634 -28.26 18.77 16.80
C VAL A 634 -28.56 17.31 16.43
N GLY A 635 -27.66 16.65 15.69
CA GLY A 635 -27.83 15.26 15.31
C GLY A 635 -27.92 14.31 16.51
N GLN A 636 -27.01 14.43 17.47
CA GLN A 636 -27.02 13.62 18.70
C GLN A 636 -28.28 13.86 19.54
N SER A 637 -28.71 15.12 19.69
CA SER A 637 -29.91 15.47 20.46
C SER A 637 -31.19 14.90 19.84
N LEU A 638 -31.31 14.97 18.51
CA LEU A 638 -32.44 14.39 17.80
C LEU A 638 -32.46 12.86 17.90
N VAL A 639 -31.31 12.21 17.74
CA VAL A 639 -31.22 10.75 17.89
C VAL A 639 -31.56 10.32 19.32
N LYS A 640 -31.02 11.01 20.33
CA LYS A 640 -31.33 10.77 21.74
C LYS A 640 -32.83 10.86 22.00
N THR A 641 -33.46 11.94 21.55
CA THR A 641 -34.91 12.18 21.70
C THR A 641 -35.74 11.10 21.02
N LEU A 642 -35.35 10.69 19.81
CA LEU A 642 -36.02 9.62 19.08
C LEU A 642 -35.68 8.23 19.60
N SER A 643 -34.79 8.09 20.60
CA SER A 643 -34.42 6.81 21.20
C SER A 643 -34.93 6.62 22.62
N THR A 644 -35.56 7.64 23.22
CA THR A 644 -35.76 7.70 24.67
C THR A 644 -36.84 6.77 25.25
N SER A 645 -37.78 6.21 24.48
CA SER A 645 -38.80 5.24 24.98
C SER A 645 -39.55 4.51 23.85
N ASP A 646 -39.98 3.26 24.06
CA ASP A 646 -40.86 2.49 23.16
C ASP A 646 -42.34 2.87 23.33
N ASP A 647 -42.68 4.15 23.13
CA ASP A 647 -44.07 4.61 23.09
C ASP A 647 -44.66 4.38 21.67
N ALA A 648 -45.92 3.96 21.60
CA ALA A 648 -46.69 3.84 20.37
C ALA A 648 -46.75 5.17 19.58
N THR A 649 -46.76 6.31 20.28
CA THR A 649 -46.69 7.64 19.64
C THR A 649 -45.36 7.85 18.90
N LEU A 650 -44.24 7.46 19.52
CA LEU A 650 -42.91 7.60 18.95
C LEU A 650 -42.69 6.68 17.76
N SER A 651 -43.20 5.44 17.83
CA SER A 651 -43.18 4.50 16.70
C SER A 651 -43.96 5.04 15.50
N THR A 652 -45.13 5.64 15.74
CA THR A 652 -45.95 6.27 14.70
C THR A 652 -45.21 7.46 14.07
N LEU A 653 -44.56 8.30 14.89
CA LEU A 653 -43.75 9.42 14.41
C LEU A 653 -42.58 8.94 13.53
N LYS A 654 -41.80 7.97 14.00
CA LYS A 654 -40.67 7.40 13.24
C LYS A 654 -41.12 6.85 11.90
N SER A 655 -42.22 6.10 11.89
CA SER A 655 -42.79 5.52 10.68
C SER A 655 -43.21 6.60 9.68
N ALA A 656 -43.91 7.65 10.14
CA ALA A 656 -44.34 8.77 9.29
C ALA A 656 -43.14 9.56 8.72
N LEU A 657 -42.14 9.88 9.54
CA LEU A 657 -40.92 10.58 9.12
C LEU A 657 -40.12 9.75 8.11
N THR A 658 -39.95 8.46 8.37
CA THR A 658 -39.17 7.55 7.53
C THR A 658 -39.86 7.30 6.19
N LYS A 659 -41.19 7.14 6.18
CA LYS A 659 -41.99 7.07 4.95
C LYS A 659 -41.84 8.33 4.12
N TYR A 660 -41.91 9.50 4.77
CA TYR A 660 -41.73 10.77 4.07
C TYR A 660 -40.31 10.91 3.49
N TYR A 661 -39.28 10.60 4.29
CA TYR A 661 -37.89 10.59 3.86
C TYR A 661 -37.67 9.66 2.65
N SER A 662 -38.25 8.46 2.69
CA SER A 662 -38.16 7.48 1.60
C SER A 662 -38.77 8.00 0.30
N LEU A 663 -39.97 8.58 0.34
CA LEU A 663 -40.60 9.13 -0.86
C LEU A 663 -39.84 10.34 -1.42
N LEU A 664 -39.21 11.16 -0.57
CA LEU A 664 -38.30 12.23 -1.02
C LEU A 664 -37.09 11.64 -1.77
N HIS A 665 -36.50 10.57 -1.25
CA HIS A 665 -35.39 9.87 -1.88
C HIS A 665 -35.75 9.36 -3.29
N TYR A 666 -36.82 8.56 -3.42
CA TYR A 666 -37.23 7.96 -4.70
C TYR A 666 -37.75 8.98 -5.73
N THR A 667 -38.30 10.12 -5.28
CA THR A 667 -38.69 11.20 -6.19
C THR A 667 -37.51 12.12 -6.54
N SER A 668 -36.39 12.00 -5.82
CA SER A 668 -35.23 12.91 -5.87
C SER A 668 -35.63 14.38 -5.68
N ILE A 669 -36.53 14.61 -4.73
CA ILE A 669 -36.99 15.94 -4.30
C ILE A 669 -36.57 16.10 -2.83
N THR A 670 -36.04 17.26 -2.44
CA THR A 670 -35.71 17.53 -1.03
C THR A 670 -36.87 18.22 -0.31
N HIS A 671 -36.91 18.10 1.03
CA HIS A 671 -37.90 18.83 1.84
C HIS A 671 -37.86 20.33 1.56
N ALA A 672 -36.68 20.95 1.57
CA ALA A 672 -36.50 22.38 1.26
C ALA A 672 -37.09 22.79 -0.10
N GLN A 673 -36.98 21.94 -1.12
CA GLN A 673 -37.57 22.22 -2.44
C GLN A 673 -39.09 22.12 -2.38
N LEU A 674 -39.62 21.08 -1.74
CA LEU A 674 -41.04 20.85 -1.61
C LEU A 674 -41.72 21.93 -0.77
N ALA A 675 -41.09 22.36 0.33
CA ALA A 675 -41.56 23.45 1.19
C ALA A 675 -41.57 24.79 0.45
N ALA A 676 -40.52 25.09 -0.34
CA ALA A 676 -40.46 26.33 -1.12
C ALA A 676 -41.48 26.37 -2.27
N LEU A 677 -41.80 25.22 -2.88
CA LEU A 677 -42.72 25.12 -4.02
C LEU A 677 -44.18 24.93 -3.60
N VAL A 678 -44.40 24.32 -2.43
CA VAL A 678 -45.72 23.99 -1.86
C VAL A 678 -45.71 24.40 -0.37
N PRO A 679 -45.83 25.69 -0.05
CA PRO A 679 -45.71 26.17 1.33
C PRO A 679 -46.87 25.74 2.23
N SER A 680 -48.08 25.56 1.69
CA SER A 680 -49.25 25.06 2.42
C SER A 680 -49.73 23.71 1.86
N ILE A 681 -50.15 22.82 2.77
CA ILE A 681 -50.66 21.47 2.48
C ILE A 681 -52.14 21.50 2.07
N SER A 682 -52.80 22.66 2.20
CA SER A 682 -54.16 22.85 1.69
C SER A 682 -54.19 22.60 0.18
N SER A 683 -55.33 22.09 -0.33
CA SER A 683 -55.50 21.62 -1.70
C SER A 683 -55.23 22.74 -2.72
N VAL A 684 -53.97 22.90 -3.14
CA VAL A 684 -53.59 23.87 -4.15
C VAL A 684 -54.23 23.45 -5.48
N PRO A 685 -55.05 24.31 -6.12
CA PRO A 685 -55.61 24.01 -7.44
C PRO A 685 -54.52 23.61 -8.43
N SER A 686 -54.74 22.53 -9.18
CA SER A 686 -53.74 21.93 -10.09
C SER A 686 -53.16 22.93 -11.11
N ARG A 687 -53.95 23.94 -11.53
CA ARG A 687 -53.53 25.02 -12.45
C ARG A 687 -52.47 25.96 -11.86
N LEU A 688 -52.44 26.17 -10.54
CA LEU A 688 -51.44 27.03 -9.90
C LEU A 688 -50.03 26.42 -9.95
N PHE A 689 -49.89 25.10 -10.08
CA PHE A 689 -48.59 24.45 -10.24
C PHE A 689 -47.92 24.82 -11.58
N VAL A 690 -48.69 25.01 -12.65
CA VAL A 690 -48.16 25.45 -13.96
C VAL A 690 -47.60 26.86 -13.84
N LEU A 691 -48.35 27.79 -13.24
CA LEU A 691 -47.89 29.16 -13.01
C LEU A 691 -46.65 29.20 -12.12
N ARG A 692 -46.62 28.41 -11.04
CA ARG A 692 -45.44 28.29 -10.17
C ARG A 692 -44.22 27.74 -10.89
N PHE A 693 -44.39 26.76 -11.78
CA PHE A 693 -43.31 26.24 -12.61
C PHE A 693 -42.78 27.33 -13.56
N ILE A 694 -43.65 28.03 -14.29
CA ILE A 694 -43.27 29.12 -15.19
C ILE A 694 -42.52 30.21 -14.42
N PHE A 695 -43.04 30.63 -13.27
CA PHE A 695 -42.37 31.64 -12.44
C PHE A 695 -41.00 31.16 -11.94
N THR A 696 -40.88 29.89 -11.53
CA THR A 696 -39.60 29.30 -11.10
C THR A 696 -38.60 29.20 -12.26
N LEU A 697 -39.07 28.88 -13.46
CA LEU A 697 -38.28 28.85 -14.69
C LEU A 697 -37.73 30.24 -15.01
N LEU A 698 -38.59 31.25 -15.08
CA LEU A 698 -38.20 32.64 -15.35
C LEU A 698 -37.24 33.18 -14.29
N ARG A 699 -37.53 32.98 -12.99
CA ARG A 699 -36.65 33.38 -11.89
C ARG A 699 -35.30 32.68 -11.89
N THR A 700 -35.20 31.52 -12.54
CA THR A 700 -33.93 30.79 -12.71
C THR A 700 -33.16 31.32 -13.90
N ILE A 701 -33.75 31.33 -15.09
CA ILE A 701 -33.07 31.67 -16.35
C ILE A 701 -32.71 33.16 -16.42
N LEU A 702 -33.58 34.05 -15.92
CA LEU A 702 -33.35 35.49 -15.95
C LEU A 702 -32.47 35.98 -14.79
N ASN A 703 -31.99 35.08 -13.92
CA ASN A 703 -31.14 35.50 -12.82
C ASN A 703 -29.72 35.81 -13.32
N PRO A 704 -29.15 36.99 -13.04
CA PRO A 704 -27.81 37.34 -13.50
C PRO A 704 -26.74 36.32 -13.07
N ALA A 705 -26.81 35.84 -11.82
CA ALA A 705 -25.86 34.84 -11.32
C ALA A 705 -25.97 33.49 -12.04
N PHE A 706 -27.13 33.16 -12.61
CA PHE A 706 -27.31 31.97 -13.44
C PHE A 706 -26.71 32.17 -14.84
N ILE A 707 -26.93 33.34 -15.45
CA ILE A 707 -26.37 33.70 -16.76
C ILE A 707 -24.83 33.67 -16.70
N PHE A 708 -24.24 34.32 -15.68
CA PHE A 708 -22.78 34.32 -15.49
C PHE A 708 -22.21 32.97 -15.04
N PHE A 709 -23.05 32.02 -14.64
CA PHE A 709 -22.60 30.67 -14.31
C PHE A 709 -22.46 29.76 -15.54
N ILE A 710 -23.08 30.10 -16.68
CA ILE A 710 -23.04 29.27 -17.89
C ILE A 710 -21.61 29.05 -18.40
N PRO A 711 -20.75 30.08 -18.58
CA PRO A 711 -19.39 29.87 -19.07
C PRO A 711 -18.53 28.95 -18.18
N PRO A 712 -18.40 29.18 -16.86
CA PRO A 712 -17.63 28.27 -16.02
C PRO A 712 -18.30 26.89 -15.91
N PHE A 713 -19.63 26.78 -15.99
CA PHE A 713 -20.31 25.48 -16.02
C PHE A 713 -19.94 24.65 -17.26
N ILE A 714 -19.89 25.26 -18.44
CA ILE A 714 -19.46 24.58 -19.68
C ILE A 714 -18.03 24.03 -19.52
N ALA A 715 -17.12 24.83 -18.97
CA ALA A 715 -15.75 24.39 -18.69
C ALA A 715 -15.68 23.23 -17.69
N HIS A 716 -16.66 23.09 -16.80
CA HIS A 716 -16.75 21.98 -15.82
C HIS A 716 -17.64 20.82 -16.29
N LEU A 717 -18.27 20.90 -17.47
CA LEU A 717 -19.16 19.86 -17.97
C LEU A 717 -18.50 18.46 -17.99
N PRO A 718 -17.22 18.31 -18.40
CA PRO A 718 -16.54 17.01 -18.32
C PRO A 718 -16.49 16.44 -16.90
N ALA A 719 -16.35 17.28 -15.87
CA ALA A 719 -16.35 16.83 -14.48
C ALA A 719 -17.66 16.15 -14.11
N TYR A 720 -18.80 16.74 -14.48
CA TYR A 720 -20.12 16.19 -14.20
C TYR A 720 -20.40 14.91 -15.00
N LEU A 721 -20.00 14.87 -16.27
CA LEU A 721 -20.18 13.70 -17.13
C LEU A 721 -19.36 12.52 -16.61
N ILE A 722 -18.06 12.71 -16.35
CA ILE A 722 -17.19 11.64 -15.86
C ILE A 722 -17.61 11.22 -14.44
N ALA A 723 -17.97 12.17 -13.56
CA ALA A 723 -18.49 11.84 -12.25
C ALA A 723 -19.83 11.08 -12.31
N SER A 724 -20.63 11.22 -13.37
CA SER A 724 -21.88 10.45 -13.52
C SER A 724 -21.64 8.97 -13.86
N ILE A 725 -20.52 8.67 -14.53
CA ILE A 725 -20.10 7.29 -14.87
C ILE A 725 -19.77 6.49 -13.60
N THR A 726 -19.40 7.17 -12.51
CA THR A 726 -19.08 6.55 -11.21
C THR A 726 -20.18 5.63 -10.68
N ASN A 727 -21.44 5.95 -10.97
CA ASN A 727 -22.60 5.14 -10.56
C ASN A 727 -22.59 3.73 -11.19
N PHE A 728 -21.87 3.53 -12.30
CA PHE A 728 -21.69 2.23 -12.94
C PHE A 728 -20.44 1.49 -12.46
N MET A 729 -19.45 2.22 -11.92
CA MET A 729 -18.17 1.66 -11.48
C MET A 729 -18.19 1.24 -10.00
N ALA A 730 -18.94 1.97 -9.16
CA ALA A 730 -19.10 1.64 -7.76
C ALA A 730 -19.98 0.40 -7.58
N PRO A 731 -19.62 -0.53 -6.69
CA PRO A 731 -20.53 -1.58 -6.25
C PRO A 731 -21.85 -0.94 -5.76
N PRO A 732 -23.00 -1.43 -6.24
CA PRO A 732 -24.28 -0.82 -5.85
C PRO A 732 -24.52 -0.95 -4.35
N GLY A 733 -24.88 0.17 -3.71
CA GLY A 733 -25.13 0.25 -2.27
C GLY A 733 -23.92 0.62 -1.41
N GLU A 734 -22.73 0.70 -2.00
CA GLU A 734 -21.52 1.21 -1.33
C GLU A 734 -21.38 2.71 -1.57
N GLU A 735 -21.86 3.52 -0.63
CA GLU A 735 -21.78 4.97 -0.71
C GLU A 735 -20.34 5.50 -0.63
N GLU A 736 -19.43 4.76 0.03
CA GLU A 736 -18.00 5.08 0.16
C GLU A 736 -17.33 5.05 -1.21
N SER A 737 -17.51 3.95 -1.94
CA SER A 737 -17.00 3.74 -3.29
C SER A 737 -17.51 4.82 -4.25
N GLN A 738 -18.81 5.16 -4.18
CA GLN A 738 -19.39 6.23 -4.98
C GLN A 738 -18.79 7.61 -4.66
N SER A 739 -18.66 7.93 -3.37
CA SER A 739 -18.05 9.17 -2.89
C SER A 739 -16.61 9.32 -3.43
N GLN A 740 -15.78 8.29 -3.25
CA GLN A 740 -14.40 8.29 -3.73
C GLN A 740 -14.31 8.52 -5.23
N PHE A 741 -15.02 7.72 -6.03
CA PHE A 741 -14.93 7.84 -7.48
C PHE A 741 -15.41 9.21 -7.95
N LYS A 742 -16.43 9.82 -7.31
CA LYS A 742 -16.86 11.19 -7.63
C LYS A 742 -15.77 12.22 -7.30
N VAL A 743 -15.06 12.07 -6.18
CA VAL A 743 -13.94 12.96 -5.83
C VAL A 743 -12.81 12.85 -6.85
N PHE A 744 -12.34 11.64 -7.14
CA PHE A 744 -11.19 11.41 -8.03
C PHE A 744 -11.53 11.72 -9.49
N LEU A 745 -12.58 11.09 -10.03
CA LEU A 745 -12.94 11.26 -11.44
C LEU A 745 -13.54 12.64 -11.73
N GLY A 746 -14.30 13.22 -10.79
CA GLY A 746 -14.81 14.58 -10.91
C GLY A 746 -13.68 15.63 -10.85
N GLY A 747 -12.69 15.44 -9.99
CA GLY A 747 -11.48 16.26 -9.95
C GLY A 747 -10.68 16.17 -11.25
N PHE A 748 -10.48 14.95 -11.77
CA PHE A 748 -9.80 14.74 -13.06
C PHE A 748 -10.55 15.40 -14.22
N GLY A 749 -11.87 15.24 -14.30
CA GLY A 749 -12.70 15.89 -15.30
C GLY A 749 -12.69 17.42 -15.21
N THR A 750 -12.58 17.96 -13.99
CA THR A 750 -12.40 19.40 -13.77
C THR A 750 -11.07 19.87 -14.35
N GLY A 751 -9.98 19.13 -14.09
CA GLY A 751 -8.65 19.41 -14.65
C GLY A 751 -8.63 19.43 -16.18
N ILE A 752 -9.26 18.43 -16.83
CA ILE A 752 -9.38 18.38 -18.29
C ILE A 752 -10.17 19.57 -18.82
N GLY A 753 -11.40 19.76 -18.33
CA GLY A 753 -12.30 20.76 -18.89
C GLY A 753 -11.77 22.18 -18.72
N THR A 754 -11.37 22.54 -17.50
CA THR A 754 -10.83 23.87 -17.20
C THR A 754 -9.45 24.09 -17.79
N GLY A 755 -8.60 23.06 -17.87
CA GLY A 755 -7.29 23.14 -18.51
C GLY A 755 -7.41 23.42 -20.01
N VAL A 756 -8.28 22.69 -20.72
CA VAL A 756 -8.51 22.91 -22.15
C VAL A 756 -9.13 24.29 -22.39
N SER A 757 -10.15 24.68 -21.63
CA SER A 757 -10.74 26.02 -21.74
C SER A 757 -9.73 27.13 -21.44
N GLY A 758 -8.95 26.97 -20.37
CA GLY A 758 -7.91 27.92 -19.98
C GLY A 758 -6.83 28.11 -21.05
N TYR A 759 -6.43 27.02 -21.72
CA TYR A 759 -5.45 27.05 -22.81
C TYR A 759 -5.98 27.86 -24.01
N TRP A 760 -7.22 27.61 -24.43
CA TRP A 760 -7.83 28.34 -25.55
C TRP A 760 -8.03 29.83 -25.22
N ILE A 761 -8.43 30.16 -24.00
CA ILE A 761 -8.53 31.55 -23.54
C ILE A 761 -7.15 32.22 -23.56
N ALA A 762 -6.11 31.54 -23.03
CA ALA A 762 -4.74 32.06 -23.03
C ALA A 762 -4.21 32.30 -24.45
N LYS A 763 -4.48 31.36 -25.37
CA LYS A 763 -4.12 31.48 -26.79
C LYS A 763 -4.82 32.69 -27.44
N LEU A 764 -6.11 32.91 -27.16
CA LEU A 764 -6.86 34.04 -27.70
C LEU A 764 -6.36 35.38 -27.15
N LEU A 765 -6.09 35.47 -25.85
CA LEU A 765 -5.56 36.69 -25.22
C LEU A 765 -4.17 37.05 -25.76
N THR A 766 -3.28 36.07 -25.87
CA THR A 766 -1.91 36.31 -26.37
C THR A 766 -1.90 36.70 -27.85
N ALA A 767 -2.77 36.11 -28.68
CA ALA A 767 -2.93 36.51 -30.08
C ALA A 767 -3.51 37.92 -30.22
N ARG A 768 -4.53 38.28 -29.41
CA ARG A 768 -5.25 39.56 -29.54
C ARG A 768 -4.46 40.76 -29.03
N PHE A 769 -3.61 40.58 -28.02
CA PHE A 769 -2.78 41.66 -27.47
C PHE A 769 -1.38 41.71 -28.07
N ALA A 770 -1.11 40.95 -29.14
CA ALA A 770 0.20 40.84 -29.79
C ALA A 770 1.34 40.66 -28.77
N LEU A 771 1.07 39.93 -27.67
CA LEU A 771 2.07 39.66 -26.66
C LEU A 771 3.04 38.67 -27.30
N GLU A 772 4.22 39.15 -27.73
CA GLU A 772 5.41 38.33 -28.00
C GLU A 772 5.92 37.75 -26.66
N ALA A 773 5.04 37.04 -25.98
CA ALA A 773 5.26 36.52 -24.66
C ALA A 773 6.15 35.28 -24.79
N ALA A 774 7.25 35.27 -24.05
CA ALA A 774 8.04 34.06 -23.81
C ALA A 774 7.14 32.90 -23.39
N ALA A 775 7.57 31.66 -23.65
CA ALA A 775 6.80 30.45 -23.33
C ALA A 775 6.33 30.41 -21.86
N GLN A 776 7.14 30.95 -20.95
CA GLN A 776 6.82 31.09 -19.52
C GLN A 776 5.59 31.98 -19.27
N SER A 777 5.45 33.10 -19.98
CA SER A 777 4.29 34.00 -19.85
C SER A 777 3.00 33.36 -20.37
N LYS A 778 3.09 32.55 -21.44
CA LYS A 778 1.93 31.79 -21.97
C LYS A 778 1.45 30.74 -20.97
N LEU A 779 2.38 30.02 -20.33
CA LEU A 779 2.07 29.05 -19.28
C LEU A 779 1.47 29.74 -18.04
N ALA A 780 2.01 30.89 -17.62
CA ALA A 780 1.47 31.66 -16.50
C ALA A 780 0.03 32.11 -16.75
N ILE A 781 -0.26 32.66 -17.95
CA ILE A 781 -1.62 33.06 -18.34
C ILE A 781 -2.56 31.85 -18.35
N TRP A 782 -2.14 30.71 -18.91
CA TRP A 782 -2.94 29.48 -18.91
C TRP A 782 -3.24 28.98 -17.49
N THR A 783 -2.25 28.98 -16.61
CA THR A 783 -2.43 28.51 -15.23
C THR A 783 -3.39 29.44 -14.48
N LEU A 784 -3.25 30.76 -14.66
CA LEU A 784 -4.13 31.76 -14.06
C LEU A 784 -5.57 31.66 -14.58
N THR A 785 -5.78 31.51 -15.89
CA THR A 785 -7.12 31.39 -16.47
C THR A 785 -7.81 30.11 -15.99
N THR A 786 -7.07 29.00 -15.91
CA THR A 786 -7.58 27.73 -15.35
C THR A 786 -7.99 27.91 -13.89
N TRP A 787 -7.14 28.53 -13.07
CA TRP A 787 -7.45 28.82 -11.68
C TRP A 787 -8.68 29.72 -11.53
N LEU A 788 -8.78 30.78 -12.34
CA LEU A 788 -9.94 31.69 -12.34
C LEU A 788 -11.24 30.97 -12.72
N LEU A 789 -11.23 30.09 -13.73
CA LEU A 789 -12.41 29.31 -14.12
C LEU A 789 -12.91 28.42 -12.98
N ILE A 790 -12.00 27.73 -12.28
CA ILE A 790 -12.34 26.89 -11.11
C ILE A 790 -12.96 27.75 -10.00
N HIS A 791 -12.33 28.88 -9.65
CA HIS A 791 -12.83 29.74 -8.57
C HIS A 791 -14.15 30.41 -8.92
N TRP A 792 -14.32 30.86 -10.16
CA TRP A 792 -15.57 31.43 -10.66
C TRP A 792 -16.71 30.41 -10.60
N HIS A 793 -16.45 29.15 -10.99
CA HIS A 793 -17.42 28.08 -10.82
C HIS A 793 -17.82 27.87 -9.36
N LEU A 794 -16.85 27.75 -8.46
CA LEU A 794 -17.08 27.49 -7.03
C LEU A 794 -17.85 28.61 -6.32
N MET A 795 -17.66 29.87 -6.73
CA MET A 795 -18.41 31.00 -6.20
C MET A 795 -19.90 30.95 -6.54
N LEU A 796 -20.25 30.38 -7.70
CA LEU A 796 -21.62 30.42 -8.23
C LEU A 796 -22.37 29.08 -8.12
N ILE A 797 -21.66 27.96 -7.98
CA ILE A 797 -22.24 26.62 -8.08
C ILE A 797 -23.34 26.36 -7.06
N ASP A 798 -23.18 26.69 -5.78
CA ASP A 798 -24.16 26.29 -4.76
C ASP A 798 -25.53 26.91 -4.97
N SER A 799 -25.56 28.20 -5.31
CA SER A 799 -26.80 28.92 -5.54
C SER A 799 -27.49 28.45 -6.82
N ASN A 800 -26.72 28.24 -7.89
CA ASN A 800 -27.25 27.82 -9.19
C ASN A 800 -27.64 26.35 -9.21
N TYR A 801 -26.89 25.47 -8.54
CA TYR A 801 -27.25 24.08 -8.35
C TYR A 801 -28.61 23.95 -7.64
N ARG A 802 -28.85 24.74 -6.57
CA ARG A 802 -30.15 24.79 -5.90
C ARG A 802 -31.26 25.27 -6.83
N ARG A 803 -31.01 26.30 -7.65
CA ARG A 803 -32.01 26.80 -8.63
C ARG A 803 -32.38 25.73 -9.66
N ILE A 804 -31.39 25.07 -10.26
CA ILE A 804 -31.60 23.98 -11.23
C ILE A 804 -32.38 22.83 -10.59
N LYS A 805 -31.99 22.39 -9.40
CA LYS A 805 -32.70 21.31 -8.69
C LYS A 805 -34.13 21.70 -8.31
N ARG A 806 -34.36 22.95 -7.87
CA ARG A 806 -35.70 23.49 -7.59
C ARG A 806 -36.56 23.54 -8.86
N LEU A 807 -35.99 23.93 -10.00
CA LEU A 807 -36.69 23.91 -11.28
C LEU A 807 -37.11 22.49 -11.68
N GLY A 808 -36.20 21.51 -11.54
CA GLY A 808 -36.52 20.10 -11.77
C GLY A 808 -37.59 19.55 -10.83
N ALA A 809 -37.54 19.93 -9.54
CA ALA A 809 -38.59 19.57 -8.58
C ALA A 809 -39.95 20.20 -8.95
N ALA A 810 -39.96 21.49 -9.34
CA ALA A 810 -41.17 22.18 -9.79
C ALA A 810 -41.79 21.47 -11.00
N PHE A 811 -40.98 21.09 -11.99
CA PHE A 811 -41.43 20.32 -13.14
C PHE A 811 -42.06 18.97 -12.74
N LYS A 812 -41.38 18.19 -11.88
CA LYS A 812 -41.89 16.90 -11.39
C LYS A 812 -43.20 17.04 -10.63
N ILE A 813 -43.31 18.03 -9.76
CA ILE A 813 -44.51 18.30 -8.96
C ILE A 813 -45.66 18.72 -9.88
N THR A 814 -45.42 19.61 -10.84
CA THR A 814 -46.44 20.05 -11.80
C THR A 814 -46.96 18.87 -12.64
N LEU A 815 -46.07 18.02 -13.15
CA LEU A 815 -46.49 16.79 -13.86
C LEU A 815 -47.30 15.85 -12.96
N GLY A 816 -46.87 15.64 -11.72
CA GLY A 816 -47.57 14.77 -10.77
C GLY A 816 -48.91 15.33 -10.29
N ALA A 817 -49.08 16.65 -10.24
CA ALA A 817 -50.31 17.32 -9.82
C ALA A 817 -51.36 17.42 -10.94
N LEU A 818 -50.92 17.43 -12.21
CA LEU A 818 -51.81 17.49 -13.38
C LEU A 818 -52.30 16.10 -13.84
N GLN A 819 -51.65 15.02 -13.41
CA GLN A 819 -52.06 13.68 -13.82
C GLN A 819 -53.37 13.24 -13.12
N PRO A 820 -54.17 12.36 -13.74
CA PRO A 820 -55.32 11.75 -13.08
C PRO A 820 -54.90 10.96 -11.83
N ARG A 821 -55.70 10.98 -10.76
CA ARG A 821 -55.40 10.21 -9.53
C ARG A 821 -55.25 8.70 -9.77
N SER A 822 -55.94 8.16 -10.78
CA SER A 822 -55.81 6.76 -11.20
C SER A 822 -54.40 6.37 -11.69
N TRP A 823 -53.54 7.34 -12.01
CA TRP A 823 -52.16 7.10 -12.44
C TRP A 823 -51.17 7.06 -11.27
N ALA A 824 -51.60 7.44 -10.06
CA ALA A 824 -50.81 7.27 -8.85
C ALA A 824 -50.46 5.79 -8.65
N LEU A 825 -49.37 5.53 -7.91
CA LEU A 825 -49.02 4.14 -7.59
C LEU A 825 -50.11 3.51 -6.71
N PRO A 826 -50.60 2.30 -7.02
CA PRO A 826 -51.48 1.55 -6.11
C PRO A 826 -50.77 1.28 -4.78
N GLU A 827 -51.51 1.24 -3.67
CA GLU A 827 -50.95 1.02 -2.32
C GLU A 827 -50.08 -0.25 -2.21
N THR A 828 -50.52 -1.34 -2.87
CA THR A 828 -49.77 -2.61 -2.91
C THR A 828 -48.39 -2.49 -3.53
N GLN A 829 -48.21 -1.57 -4.49
CA GLN A 829 -46.91 -1.27 -5.10
C GLN A 829 -46.16 -0.19 -4.34
N LEU A 830 -46.88 0.76 -3.75
CA LEU A 830 -46.32 1.88 -2.97
C LEU A 830 -45.54 1.37 -1.76
N ALA A 831 -46.01 0.32 -1.08
CA ALA A 831 -45.37 -0.27 0.10
C ALA A 831 -43.86 -0.52 -0.07
N ARG A 832 -43.39 -0.83 -1.29
CA ARG A 832 -41.96 -1.05 -1.59
C ARG A 832 -41.10 0.22 -1.54
N TYR A 833 -41.72 1.39 -1.60
CA TYR A 833 -41.08 2.72 -1.59
C TYR A 833 -41.32 3.47 -0.27
N GLU A 834 -42.04 2.88 0.69
CA GLU A 834 -42.28 3.51 2.00
C GLU A 834 -41.11 3.32 2.97
N ARG A 835 -40.14 2.49 2.60
CA ARG A 835 -38.91 2.29 3.38
C ARG A 835 -37.71 2.79 2.60
N PRO A 836 -36.82 3.58 3.24
CA PRO A 836 -35.62 4.05 2.58
C PRO A 836 -34.68 2.88 2.27
N PRO A 837 -33.85 3.00 1.23
CA PRO A 837 -32.84 2.00 0.96
C PRO A 837 -31.81 1.99 2.08
N THR A 838 -31.64 0.86 2.76
CA THR A 838 -30.54 0.66 3.70
C THR A 838 -29.26 0.33 2.95
N PRO A 839 -28.09 0.83 3.40
CA PRO A 839 -26.79 0.43 2.86
C PRO A 839 -26.58 -1.09 2.90
N ALA A 840 -25.63 -1.58 2.11
CA ALA A 840 -25.27 -2.99 2.13
C ALA A 840 -24.70 -3.40 3.51
N MET A 841 -25.08 -4.59 4.00
CA MET A 841 -24.64 -5.08 5.31
C MET A 841 -23.13 -5.31 5.33
N ASN A 842 -22.45 -4.86 6.39
CA ASN A 842 -21.00 -4.99 6.51
C ASN A 842 -20.58 -6.45 6.78
N PRO A 843 -19.83 -7.09 5.85
CA PRO A 843 -19.43 -8.49 5.99
C PRO A 843 -18.30 -8.73 6.99
N PHE A 844 -17.68 -7.66 7.51
CA PHE A 844 -16.52 -7.75 8.43
C PHE A 844 -16.90 -7.56 9.90
N LEU A 845 -18.18 -7.36 10.22
CA LEU A 845 -18.67 -7.32 11.60
C LEU A 845 -18.73 -8.72 12.21
N ARG A 846 -18.33 -8.84 13.48
CA ARG A 846 -18.40 -10.10 14.22
C ARG A 846 -19.86 -10.56 14.33
N GLY A 847 -20.16 -11.74 13.81
CA GLY A 847 -21.50 -12.36 13.87
C GLY A 847 -22.20 -12.52 12.52
N ASN A 848 -21.75 -11.83 11.46
CA ASN A 848 -22.33 -11.98 10.12
C ASN A 848 -21.75 -13.22 9.41
N SER A 849 -22.61 -14.15 8.99
CA SER A 849 -22.18 -15.43 8.39
C SER A 849 -21.78 -15.30 6.92
N SER A 850 -20.72 -16.00 6.50
CA SER A 850 -20.20 -16.01 5.11
C SER A 850 -21.23 -16.40 4.04
N LYS A 851 -22.36 -17.02 4.42
CA LYS A 851 -23.44 -17.42 3.51
C LYS A 851 -24.42 -16.29 3.17
N GLU A 852 -24.58 -15.29 4.03
CA GLU A 852 -25.39 -14.09 3.73
C GLU A 852 -24.60 -13.06 2.87
N ILE A 853 -23.28 -13.23 2.81
CA ILE A 853 -22.30 -12.25 2.33
C ILE A 853 -22.11 -12.24 0.79
N LEU A 854 -22.56 -13.26 0.05
CA LEU A 854 -22.39 -13.34 -1.42
C LEU A 854 -23.44 -12.57 -2.24
N GLY A 855 -24.14 -11.63 -1.60
CA GLY A 855 -25.35 -11.00 -2.13
C GLY A 855 -25.20 -9.60 -2.71
N GLY A 856 -24.06 -9.17 -3.27
CA GLY A 856 -23.99 -7.88 -3.98
C GLY A 856 -25.09 -7.74 -5.07
N LYS A 857 -25.46 -8.87 -5.71
CA LYS A 857 -26.62 -8.97 -6.62
C LYS A 857 -27.97 -9.15 -5.91
N ALA A 858 -27.99 -9.61 -4.66
CA ALA A 858 -29.22 -9.81 -3.88
C ALA A 858 -29.74 -8.48 -3.29
N TRP A 859 -28.85 -7.58 -2.85
CA TRP A 859 -29.25 -6.22 -2.42
C TRP A 859 -29.80 -5.39 -3.59
N LEU A 860 -29.19 -5.48 -4.78
CA LEU A 860 -29.73 -4.89 -6.02
C LEU A 860 -31.13 -5.41 -6.37
N LYS A 861 -31.38 -6.71 -6.15
CA LYS A 861 -32.72 -7.31 -6.32
C LYS A 861 -33.71 -6.88 -5.23
N ALA A 862 -33.22 -6.40 -4.09
CA ALA A 862 -34.06 -5.90 -2.99
C ALA A 862 -34.53 -4.46 -3.21
N GLN A 863 -33.84 -3.65 -4.04
CA GLN A 863 -34.32 -2.32 -4.38
C GLN A 863 -35.56 -2.36 -5.26
N PRO A 864 -36.56 -1.50 -4.99
CA PRO A 864 -37.75 -1.45 -5.83
C PRO A 864 -37.42 -0.95 -7.24
N PRO A 865 -38.15 -1.39 -8.27
CA PRO A 865 -37.90 -0.97 -9.65
C PRO A 865 -38.06 0.54 -9.81
N ALA A 866 -37.32 1.15 -10.74
CA ALA A 866 -37.44 2.58 -10.99
C ALA A 866 -38.84 2.92 -11.53
N VAL A 867 -39.50 3.86 -10.86
CA VAL A 867 -40.84 4.35 -11.25
C VAL A 867 -40.76 5.85 -11.54
N PRO A 868 -41.47 6.35 -12.56
CA PRO A 868 -41.52 7.79 -12.82
C PRO A 868 -42.00 8.57 -11.59
N SER A 869 -41.19 9.54 -11.12
CA SER A 869 -41.47 10.29 -9.88
C SER A 869 -42.87 10.89 -9.85
N ARG A 870 -43.42 11.28 -11.02
CA ARG A 870 -44.79 11.80 -11.15
C ARG A 870 -45.83 10.91 -10.47
N ARG A 871 -45.72 9.58 -10.57
CA ARG A 871 -46.68 8.62 -9.99
C ARG A 871 -46.65 8.54 -8.46
N MET A 872 -45.62 9.11 -7.83
CA MET A 872 -45.41 9.13 -6.38
C MET A 872 -45.68 10.50 -5.75
N ILE A 873 -45.91 11.56 -6.55
CA ILE A 873 -46.04 12.93 -6.03
C ILE A 873 -47.24 13.09 -5.09
N VAL A 874 -48.39 12.47 -5.39
CA VAL A 874 -49.58 12.54 -4.52
C VAL A 874 -49.26 11.93 -3.15
N HIS A 875 -48.71 10.72 -3.15
CA HIS A 875 -48.25 10.01 -1.95
C HIS A 875 -47.18 10.79 -1.18
N LEU A 876 -46.27 11.47 -1.88
CA LEU A 876 -45.25 12.32 -1.26
C LEU A 876 -45.88 13.50 -0.51
N LEU A 877 -46.91 14.14 -1.08
CA LEU A 877 -47.62 15.25 -0.45
C LEU A 877 -48.41 14.78 0.77
N GLU A 878 -49.06 13.61 0.69
CA GLU A 878 -49.78 12.99 1.80
C GLU A 878 -48.82 12.57 2.92
N ALA A 879 -47.68 11.94 2.59
CA ALA A 879 -46.67 11.56 3.56
C ALA A 879 -46.03 12.79 4.23
N ARG A 880 -45.83 13.90 3.49
CA ARG A 880 -45.40 15.17 4.09
C ARG A 880 -46.41 15.66 5.12
N LYS A 881 -47.72 15.60 4.81
CA LYS A 881 -48.78 15.98 5.74
C LYS A 881 -48.73 15.13 7.00
N ALA A 882 -48.74 13.81 6.84
CA ALA A 882 -48.70 12.87 7.96
C ALA A 882 -47.46 13.07 8.85
N ALA A 883 -46.28 13.31 8.26
CA ALA A 883 -45.06 13.57 9.00
C ALA A 883 -45.11 14.89 9.78
N LEU A 884 -45.66 15.95 9.20
CA LEU A 884 -45.81 17.24 9.87
C LEU A 884 -46.86 17.19 10.99
N ASP A 885 -48.00 16.54 10.75
CA ASP A 885 -49.05 16.35 11.75
C ASP A 885 -48.55 15.49 12.92
N ALA A 886 -47.82 14.40 12.63
CA ALA A 886 -47.22 13.54 13.65
C ALA A 886 -46.14 14.28 14.47
N LEU A 887 -45.29 15.07 13.81
CA LEU A 887 -44.26 15.86 14.50
C LEU A 887 -44.87 16.97 15.35
N GLY A 888 -45.93 17.63 14.87
CA GLY A 888 -46.67 18.64 15.63
C GLY A 888 -47.39 18.05 16.84
N GLY A 889 -48.07 16.92 16.68
CA GLY A 889 -48.70 16.20 17.81
C GLY A 889 -47.67 15.71 18.84
N PHE A 890 -46.49 15.31 18.39
CA PHE A 890 -45.37 15.00 19.29
C PHE A 890 -44.82 16.26 19.97
N SER A 891 -44.77 17.42 19.29
CA SER A 891 -44.27 18.67 19.87
C SER A 891 -45.10 19.18 21.05
N GLU A 892 -46.41 18.89 21.06
CA GLU A 892 -47.29 19.20 22.19
C GLU A 892 -46.91 18.40 23.46
N ASN A 893 -46.47 17.14 23.29
CA ASN A 893 -45.87 16.32 24.35
C ASN A 893 -44.41 16.72 24.64
N TRP A 894 -43.75 17.39 23.69
CA TRP A 894 -42.36 17.82 23.76
C TRP A 894 -42.15 19.01 24.69
N LYS A 895 -43.18 19.81 25.05
CA LYS A 895 -43.02 21.01 25.90
C LYS A 895 -42.20 20.82 27.20
N GLY A 896 -42.11 19.60 27.74
CA GLY A 896 -41.18 19.24 28.82
C GLY A 896 -39.73 18.99 28.38
N ALA A 897 -39.53 18.20 27.32
CA ALA A 897 -38.21 17.91 26.75
C ALA A 897 -37.68 19.03 25.82
N GLU A 898 -38.53 19.95 25.37
CA GLU A 898 -38.22 21.15 24.61
C GLU A 898 -37.46 22.14 25.50
N ARG A 899 -37.77 22.24 26.81
CA ARG A 899 -36.89 22.96 27.75
C ARG A 899 -35.51 22.33 27.83
N GLN A 900 -35.42 21.00 27.81
CA GLN A 900 -34.15 20.27 27.89
C GLN A 900 -33.37 20.35 26.58
N LEU A 901 -34.02 20.33 25.41
CA LEU A 901 -33.43 20.57 24.10
C LEU A 901 -33.09 22.03 23.86
N VAL A 902 -33.89 22.99 24.33
CA VAL A 902 -33.55 24.43 24.31
C VAL A 902 -32.32 24.69 25.18
N VAL A 903 -32.20 23.99 26.32
CA VAL A 903 -31.03 24.02 27.21
C VAL A 903 -29.83 23.29 26.59
N GLU A 904 -30.00 22.07 26.05
CA GLU A 904 -28.94 21.26 25.42
C GLU A 904 -28.47 21.84 24.08
N LEU A 905 -29.36 22.45 23.31
CA LEU A 905 -29.05 23.14 22.06
C LEU A 905 -28.70 24.62 22.27
N GLY A 906 -28.65 25.13 23.50
CA GLY A 906 -28.13 26.47 23.83
C GLY A 906 -28.71 27.63 23.01
N GLY A 907 -29.98 27.54 22.57
CA GLY A 907 -30.60 28.56 21.70
C GLY A 907 -30.39 28.39 20.19
N VAL A 908 -29.97 27.20 19.71
CA VAL A 908 -29.83 26.86 18.27
C VAL A 908 -31.17 26.47 17.61
N LEU A 909 -32.26 26.39 18.38
CA LEU A 909 -33.59 26.14 17.83
C LEU A 909 -34.10 27.35 17.02
N PRO A 910 -34.67 27.13 15.83
CA PRO A 910 -35.11 28.19 14.92
C PRO A 910 -36.38 28.91 15.36
#